data_AF-A0AAD7BA48-F1
#
_entry.id   AF-A0AAD7BA48-F1
#
_cell.length_a   1.000
_cell.length_b   1.000
_cell.length_c   1.000
_cell.angle_alpha   90.00
_cell.angle_beta   90.00
_cell.angle_gamma   90.00
#
_symmetry.space_group_name_H-M   'P 1'
#
loop_
_entity.id
_entity.type
_entity.pdbx_description
1 polymer ?
#
loop_
_entity_poly.entity_id
_entity_poly.type
_entity_poly.pdbx_seq_one_letter_code
_entity_poly.pdbx_strand_id
1 'polypeptide(L)'
;MAHDEFQGFPPELERLLFETTALVHPGTIPALLRVAQRSLEWQVRSAALHISPPHRIEPFLYQTIKIFIFETSVTVAESGRILLERLETHRTGPAFFSSSIRALEIISFDWHIAGPPKKPAWSVNDLKRLLDVCAGAKIEHLLLFGELERRPLISLLTDKQICVPRLTLVTNLLRSPSVDFTLPMFRGLTHLALAEIDRVLIADGQEEEYSEVPEHNHWPAILALPSLTHLAVCPDHAPRSVESVLADLPQLQAMVIIPLAVDAAAAQQFVKQHIPSPGDERVVVIPFDGDGIMNAQGRYANRMDEMWTKVDGFVERKRRGEVGRFNARSYQIVCRVIFGILGLIESLYAFPGWQCSLLAFLINFNVLFSASIFFCVALNLMLVLVCNVNGRMMEKYYIIGSLVLAGACLGSAYAAGRLGLDTKYHICWYNNKNETGMLPWVIGTEMFWMLLLSAGELGVFLIIVAYLLPFTFNSNWTVARHSPDSESQTRGRTRLTIVTLRGIILRIGLYPLVSCLMNITGSLVTVYELREQADPVPSVASFRLFGIMVLSARPLVYSMMAATDPSFVRAIRARCVASVSESSSAAQRATQVPPSVCLTTIVDLTVESTQGTDWDHLGDGGHTQAEISSFNRTESTVGMSIKTQKAELMNKDIEAVGIVEPVVGPSSASEWDIVRHI
;
A
#
# COMPACT_ATOMS: atom_id res chain seq x y z
N MET A 1 -1.10 30.28 -48.66
CA MET A 1 0.22 29.70 -48.33
C MET A 1 0.28 29.56 -46.82
N ALA A 2 -0.10 28.40 -46.32
CA ALA A 2 -0.04 28.07 -44.90
C ALA A 2 1.33 27.42 -44.66
N HIS A 3 2.07 27.94 -43.68
CA HIS A 3 3.23 27.24 -43.14
C HIS A 3 2.70 26.12 -42.24
N ASP A 4 2.94 24.87 -42.64
CA ASP A 4 2.78 23.71 -41.76
C ASP A 4 3.79 23.84 -40.63
N GLU A 5 3.33 24.25 -39.45
CA GLU A 5 4.05 24.05 -38.20
C GLU A 5 4.15 22.55 -37.95
N PHE A 6 5.33 21.99 -38.21
CA PHE A 6 5.72 20.67 -37.74
C PHE A 6 5.64 20.68 -36.20
N GLN A 7 4.53 20.19 -35.64
CA GLN A 7 4.43 19.89 -34.22
C GLN A 7 5.29 18.66 -33.94
N GLY A 8 6.52 18.88 -33.47
CA GLY A 8 7.34 17.85 -32.87
C GLY A 8 6.64 17.21 -31.67
N PHE A 9 7.10 16.03 -31.27
CA PHE A 9 6.58 15.37 -30.07
C PHE A 9 6.82 16.24 -28.82
N PRO A 10 5.95 16.13 -27.80
CA PRO A 10 6.23 16.71 -26.49
C PRO A 10 7.58 16.20 -25.96
N PRO A 11 8.41 17.08 -25.34
CA PRO A 11 9.77 16.72 -24.88
C PRO A 11 9.80 15.49 -23.96
N GLU A 12 8.75 15.28 -23.18
CA GLU A 12 8.60 14.16 -22.25
C GLU A 12 8.40 12.83 -23.01
N LEU A 13 7.64 12.86 -24.10
CA LEU A 13 7.38 11.68 -24.93
C LEU A 13 8.61 11.30 -25.75
N GLU A 14 9.32 12.29 -26.28
CA GLU A 14 10.57 12.08 -26.98
C GLU A 14 11.65 11.51 -26.04
N ARG A 15 11.76 12.05 -24.82
CA ARG A 15 12.64 11.50 -23.77
C ARG A 15 12.32 10.05 -23.45
N LEU A 16 11.05 9.72 -23.24
CA LEU A 16 10.63 8.34 -22.94
C LEU A 16 10.98 7.39 -24.10
N LEU A 17 10.80 7.84 -25.34
CA LEU A 17 11.19 7.11 -26.54
C LEU A 17 12.70 6.87 -26.59
N PHE A 18 13.51 7.89 -26.30
CA PHE A 18 14.97 7.78 -26.26
C PHE A 18 15.45 6.84 -25.14
N GLU A 19 14.96 7.00 -23.91
CA GLU A 19 15.34 6.15 -22.77
C GLU A 19 14.95 4.69 -23.02
N THR A 20 13.73 4.46 -23.52
CA THR A 20 13.24 3.12 -23.85
C THR A 20 14.06 2.50 -24.98
N THR A 21 14.35 3.25 -26.05
CA THR A 21 15.13 2.75 -27.19
C THR A 21 16.58 2.47 -26.81
N ALA A 22 17.20 3.31 -25.98
CA ALA A 22 18.55 3.10 -25.49
C ALA A 22 18.65 1.87 -24.57
N LEU A 23 17.65 1.64 -23.71
CA LEU A 23 17.58 0.47 -22.84
C LEU A 23 17.35 -0.83 -23.64
N VAL A 24 16.46 -0.80 -24.62
CA VAL A 24 16.11 -1.99 -25.43
C VAL A 24 17.17 -2.28 -26.50
N HIS A 25 17.88 -1.26 -27.00
CA HIS A 25 18.89 -1.40 -28.06
C HIS A 25 20.17 -0.61 -27.75
N PRO A 26 21.05 -1.10 -26.84
CA PRO A 26 22.26 -0.37 -26.41
C PRO A 26 23.22 -0.03 -27.56
N GLY A 27 23.28 -0.86 -28.61
CA GLY A 27 24.09 -0.61 -29.81
C GLY A 27 23.66 0.63 -30.61
N THR A 28 22.46 1.16 -30.36
CA THR A 28 21.95 2.38 -31.02
C THR A 28 22.31 3.66 -30.28
N ILE A 29 22.88 3.60 -29.07
CA ILE A 29 23.27 4.76 -28.27
C ILE A 29 24.16 5.74 -29.06
N PRO A 30 25.19 5.33 -29.83
CA PRO A 30 25.99 6.26 -30.63
C PRO A 30 25.21 6.93 -31.77
N ALA A 31 24.11 6.31 -32.25
CA ALA A 31 23.24 6.89 -33.27
C ALA A 31 22.22 7.86 -32.63
N LEU A 32 21.65 7.48 -31.49
CA LEU A 32 20.78 8.36 -30.67
C LEU A 32 21.53 9.63 -30.24
N LEU A 33 22.78 9.50 -29.80
CA LEU A 33 23.65 10.65 -29.49
C LEU A 33 23.93 11.52 -30.72
N ARG A 34 24.12 10.91 -31.90
CA ARG A 34 24.27 11.65 -33.16
C ARG A 34 22.99 12.36 -33.61
N VAL A 35 21.81 11.80 -33.33
CA VAL A 35 20.50 12.44 -33.59
C VAL A 35 20.31 13.63 -32.64
N ALA A 36 20.65 13.47 -31.35
CA ALA A 36 20.66 14.58 -30.39
C ALA A 36 21.64 15.68 -30.82
N GLN A 37 22.85 15.32 -31.24
CA GLN A 37 23.88 16.25 -31.71
C GLN A 37 23.50 16.97 -33.00
N ARG A 38 22.87 16.29 -33.97
CA ARG A 38 22.34 16.94 -35.20
C ARG A 38 21.18 17.88 -34.90
N SER A 39 20.34 17.54 -33.92
CA SER A 39 19.26 18.41 -33.46
C SER A 39 19.84 19.68 -32.80
N LEU A 40 20.98 19.57 -32.10
CA LEU A 40 21.75 20.70 -31.58
C LEU A 40 22.31 21.60 -32.70
N GLU A 41 22.92 21.02 -33.74
CA GLU A 41 23.45 21.78 -34.89
C GLU A 41 22.36 22.53 -35.66
N TRP A 42 21.19 21.92 -35.82
CA TRP A 42 20.01 22.56 -36.42
C TRP A 42 19.54 23.76 -35.58
N GLN A 43 19.62 23.66 -34.26
CA GLN A 43 19.19 24.71 -33.34
C GLN A 43 20.21 25.85 -33.20
N VAL A 44 21.51 25.58 -33.28
CA VAL A 44 22.54 26.63 -33.35
C VAL A 44 22.33 27.51 -34.60
N ARG A 45 21.89 26.90 -35.72
CA ARG A 45 21.49 27.64 -36.92
C ARG A 45 20.19 28.42 -36.74
N SER A 46 19.20 27.86 -36.03
CA SER A 46 17.92 28.56 -35.75
C SER A 46 18.04 29.69 -34.73
N ALA A 47 18.93 29.57 -33.74
CA ALA A 47 19.23 30.63 -32.77
C ALA A 47 19.96 31.83 -33.42
N ALA A 48 20.82 31.56 -34.41
CA ALA A 48 21.41 32.59 -35.27
C ALA A 48 20.36 33.33 -36.13
N LEU A 49 19.15 32.76 -36.26
CA LEU A 49 18.01 33.33 -36.99
C LEU A 49 16.95 33.98 -36.09
N HIS A 50 17.22 34.15 -34.78
CA HIS A 50 16.27 34.75 -33.80
C HIS A 50 14.90 34.06 -33.72
N ILE A 51 14.81 32.76 -34.03
CA ILE A 51 13.61 31.97 -33.80
C ILE A 51 13.64 31.48 -32.35
N SER A 52 12.54 31.71 -31.61
CA SER A 52 12.42 31.37 -30.18
C SER A 52 12.83 29.90 -29.92
N PRO A 53 13.71 29.62 -28.93
CA PRO A 53 14.35 28.32 -28.84
C PRO A 53 13.38 27.24 -28.35
N PRO A 54 13.28 26.08 -29.03
CA PRO A 54 12.54 24.94 -28.53
C PRO A 54 13.20 24.37 -27.26
N HIS A 55 12.38 23.82 -26.36
CA HIS A 55 12.79 23.27 -25.07
C HIS A 55 13.80 22.11 -25.26
N ARG A 56 14.84 22.13 -24.41
CA ARG A 56 16.09 21.37 -24.51
C ARG A 56 15.90 19.90 -24.10
N ILE A 57 16.54 18.93 -24.75
CA ILE A 57 16.60 17.51 -24.30
C ILE A 57 17.96 17.16 -23.69
N GLU A 58 19.05 17.76 -24.17
CA GLU A 58 20.40 17.46 -23.70
C GLU A 58 20.65 17.72 -22.19
N PRO A 59 20.08 18.77 -21.55
CA PRO A 59 20.20 18.95 -20.09
C PRO A 59 19.54 17.82 -19.29
N PHE A 60 18.52 17.14 -19.83
CA PHE A 60 17.83 16.07 -19.11
C PHE A 60 18.66 14.80 -18.99
N LEU A 61 19.52 14.50 -19.97
CA LEU A 61 20.39 13.33 -19.95
C LEU A 61 21.46 13.41 -18.85
N TYR A 62 21.84 14.62 -18.42
CA TYR A 62 22.86 14.86 -17.39
C TYR A 62 22.28 15.33 -16.05
N GLN A 63 20.95 15.28 -15.88
CA GLN A 63 20.33 15.65 -14.60
C GLN A 63 20.76 14.72 -13.47
N THR A 64 21.01 13.45 -13.77
CA THR A 64 21.40 12.44 -12.78
C THR A 64 22.71 11.80 -13.18
N ILE A 65 23.74 11.95 -12.35
CA ILE A 65 25.00 11.21 -12.51
C ILE A 65 24.97 10.01 -11.56
N LYS A 66 25.12 8.80 -12.09
CA LYS A 66 25.22 7.58 -11.29
C LYS A 66 26.64 7.04 -11.36
N ILE A 67 27.22 6.76 -10.19
CA ILE A 67 28.57 6.24 -10.04
C ILE A 67 28.49 4.92 -9.32
N PHE A 68 28.95 3.85 -9.97
CA PHE A 68 29.08 2.53 -9.36
C PHE A 68 30.53 2.29 -8.96
N ILE A 69 30.80 2.11 -7.66
CA ILE A 69 32.18 1.99 -7.14
C ILE A 69 32.78 0.59 -7.39
N PHE A 70 31.94 -0.45 -7.45
CA PHE A 70 32.38 -1.85 -7.42
C PHE A 70 31.93 -2.68 -8.63
N GLU A 71 31.73 -2.05 -9.78
CA GLU A 71 31.22 -2.80 -10.94
C GLU A 71 32.30 -3.68 -11.57
N THR A 72 31.98 -4.96 -11.75
CA THR A 72 32.84 -5.97 -12.41
C THR A 72 32.85 -5.82 -13.94
N SER A 73 31.95 -5.01 -14.51
CA SER A 73 31.91 -4.75 -15.94
C SER A 73 32.99 -3.71 -16.31
N VAL A 74 34.00 -4.16 -17.07
CA VAL A 74 35.07 -3.30 -17.61
C VAL A 74 34.50 -2.09 -18.37
N THR A 75 33.30 -2.25 -18.94
CA THR A 75 32.59 -1.24 -19.72
C THR A 75 32.13 -0.01 -18.93
N VAL A 76 31.69 -0.15 -17.67
CA VAL A 76 31.19 1.01 -16.91
C VAL A 76 32.33 1.80 -16.30
N ALA A 77 33.37 1.13 -15.79
CA ALA A 77 34.58 1.78 -15.32
C ALA A 77 35.23 2.63 -16.43
N GLU A 78 35.34 2.09 -17.64
CA GLU A 78 35.90 2.84 -18.77
C GLU A 78 34.98 3.99 -19.21
N SER A 79 33.66 3.81 -19.16
CA SER A 79 32.70 4.90 -19.44
C SER A 79 32.84 6.05 -18.43
N GLY A 80 33.03 5.74 -17.15
CA GLY A 80 33.29 6.73 -16.10
C GLY A 80 34.60 7.47 -16.30
N ARG A 81 35.65 6.76 -16.71
CA ARG A 81 36.97 7.33 -17.01
C ARG A 81 36.95 8.24 -18.24
N ILE A 82 36.24 7.84 -19.30
CA ILE A 82 36.01 8.65 -20.50
C ILE A 82 35.20 9.91 -20.16
N LEU A 83 34.19 9.79 -19.28
CA LEU A 83 33.42 10.94 -18.82
C LEU A 83 34.33 11.93 -18.06
N LEU A 84 35.14 11.44 -17.11
CA LEU A 84 36.12 12.26 -16.40
C LEU A 84 37.11 12.95 -17.34
N GLU A 85 37.69 12.22 -18.29
CA GLU A 85 38.65 12.77 -19.26
C GLU A 85 37.99 13.85 -20.14
N ARG A 86 36.73 13.67 -20.54
CA ARG A 86 35.94 14.68 -21.25
C ARG A 86 35.63 15.90 -20.39
N LEU A 87 35.36 15.72 -19.10
CA LEU A 87 35.13 16.81 -18.16
C LEU A 87 36.42 17.60 -17.89
N GLU A 88 37.57 16.94 -17.86
CA GLU A 88 38.88 17.56 -17.61
C GLU A 88 39.47 18.28 -18.84
N THR A 89 39.28 17.72 -20.04
CA THR A 89 39.77 18.32 -21.30
C THR A 89 39.11 19.67 -21.62
N HIS A 90 37.96 19.95 -21.02
CA HIS A 90 37.36 21.29 -21.03
C HIS A 90 37.79 22.05 -19.77
N ARG A 91 38.89 22.84 -19.89
CA ARG A 91 39.56 23.59 -18.80
C ARG A 91 38.63 24.48 -17.93
N THR A 92 37.48 24.84 -18.46
CA THR A 92 36.33 25.28 -17.67
C THR A 92 35.35 24.15 -17.79
N GLY A 93 35.18 23.32 -16.76
CA GLY A 93 34.11 22.32 -16.74
C GLY A 93 32.85 23.01 -17.26
N PRO A 94 32.20 22.51 -18.32
CA PRO A 94 31.26 23.31 -19.07
C PRO A 94 30.27 23.92 -18.08
N ALA A 95 30.08 25.25 -18.05
CA ALA A 95 29.11 25.89 -17.14
C ALA A 95 27.72 25.21 -17.23
N PHE A 96 27.48 24.57 -18.37
CA PHE A 96 26.47 23.55 -18.59
C PHE A 96 26.37 22.48 -17.49
N PHE A 97 27.42 21.73 -17.14
CA PHE A 97 27.38 20.66 -16.13
C PHE A 97 27.02 21.19 -14.74
N SER A 98 27.68 22.25 -14.28
CA SER A 98 27.34 22.87 -12.99
C SER A 98 25.90 23.38 -12.94
N SER A 99 25.32 23.79 -14.07
CA SER A 99 23.93 24.25 -14.13
C SER A 99 22.89 23.12 -14.34
N SER A 100 23.31 21.96 -14.86
CA SER A 100 22.41 20.89 -15.32
C SER A 100 22.31 19.70 -14.38
N ILE A 101 23.36 19.39 -13.62
CA ILE A 101 23.32 18.27 -12.66
C ILE A 101 22.39 18.64 -11.51
N ARG A 102 21.37 17.79 -11.29
CA ARG A 102 20.36 17.93 -10.23
C ARG A 102 20.47 16.81 -9.20
N ALA A 103 20.93 15.63 -9.61
CA ALA A 103 21.06 14.47 -8.76
C ALA A 103 22.44 13.82 -8.96
N LEU A 104 23.08 13.44 -7.86
CA LEU A 104 24.30 12.65 -7.82
C LEU A 104 24.02 11.37 -7.03
N GLU A 105 24.18 10.22 -7.66
CA GLU A 105 24.01 8.91 -7.02
C GLU A 105 25.37 8.22 -6.97
N ILE A 106 25.85 7.92 -5.77
CA ILE A 106 27.09 7.18 -5.53
C ILE A 106 26.70 5.84 -4.91
N ILE A 107 26.87 4.78 -5.68
CA ILE A 107 26.43 3.43 -5.34
C ILE A 107 27.65 2.54 -5.16
N SER A 108 27.86 2.15 -3.93
CA SER A 108 28.81 1.16 -3.46
C SER A 108 28.05 -0.16 -3.30
N PHE A 109 28.46 -1.24 -3.97
CA PHE A 109 27.88 -2.56 -3.71
C PHE A 109 28.76 -3.35 -2.75
N ASP A 110 28.10 -4.03 -1.83
CA ASP A 110 28.73 -4.94 -0.90
C ASP A 110 29.19 -6.22 -1.60
N TRP A 111 30.39 -6.66 -1.24
CA TRP A 111 31.16 -7.69 -1.91
C TRP A 111 30.66 -9.10 -1.58
N HIS A 112 29.81 -9.22 -0.56
CA HIS A 112 29.28 -10.50 -0.08
C HIS A 112 28.48 -11.27 -1.14
N ILE A 113 27.92 -10.60 -2.16
CA ILE A 113 27.15 -11.27 -3.24
C ILE A 113 28.04 -11.66 -4.43
N ALA A 114 29.11 -10.91 -4.72
CA ALA A 114 29.89 -11.05 -5.97
C ALA A 114 31.35 -11.50 -5.77
N GLY A 115 31.79 -11.67 -4.53
CA GLY A 115 33.20 -11.89 -4.17
C GLY A 115 34.01 -10.58 -4.20
N PRO A 116 35.19 -10.54 -3.55
CA PRO A 116 36.00 -9.33 -3.44
C PRO A 116 36.47 -8.87 -4.83
N PRO A 117 36.12 -7.66 -5.28
CA PRO A 117 36.64 -7.13 -6.52
C PRO A 117 38.15 -6.94 -6.39
N LYS A 118 38.93 -7.43 -7.36
CA LYS A 118 40.41 -7.35 -7.31
C LYS A 118 40.94 -5.90 -7.28
N LYS A 119 40.15 -4.92 -7.74
CA LYS A 119 40.42 -3.47 -7.67
C LYS A 119 39.10 -2.68 -7.67
N PRO A 120 38.97 -1.56 -6.92
CA PRO A 120 37.83 -0.65 -7.03
C PRO A 120 37.78 -0.02 -8.43
N ALA A 121 36.57 0.19 -8.97
CA ALA A 121 36.41 0.78 -10.30
C ALA A 121 36.81 2.27 -10.33
N TRP A 122 36.81 2.94 -9.17
CA TRP A 122 37.17 4.35 -9.00
C TRP A 122 38.24 4.51 -7.93
N SER A 123 39.31 5.23 -8.24
CA SER A 123 40.25 5.67 -7.20
C SER A 123 39.66 6.85 -6.41
N VAL A 124 40.16 7.07 -5.18
CA VAL A 124 39.78 8.25 -4.38
C VAL A 124 40.09 9.55 -5.13
N ASN A 125 41.15 9.56 -5.94
CA ASN A 125 41.50 10.70 -6.77
C ASN A 125 40.51 10.92 -7.92
N ASP A 126 39.99 9.86 -8.54
CA ASP A 126 38.97 9.97 -9.60
C ASP A 126 37.66 10.50 -9.04
N LEU A 127 37.27 10.03 -7.85
CA LEU A 127 36.09 10.50 -7.16
C LEU A 127 36.25 11.96 -6.72
N LYS A 128 37.44 12.34 -6.22
CA LYS A 128 37.78 13.74 -5.93
C LYS A 128 37.65 14.62 -7.17
N ARG A 129 38.24 14.20 -8.30
CA ARG A 129 38.17 14.93 -9.58
C ARG A 129 36.73 15.09 -10.05
N LEU A 130 35.90 14.05 -9.91
CA LEU A 130 34.50 14.12 -10.29
C LEU A 130 33.71 15.08 -9.39
N LEU A 131 33.97 15.06 -8.09
CA LEU A 131 33.38 15.99 -7.14
C LEU A 131 33.89 17.43 -7.35
N ASP A 132 35.13 17.62 -7.78
CA ASP A 132 35.68 18.91 -8.20
C ASP A 132 34.89 19.48 -9.40
N VAL A 133 34.53 18.65 -10.36
CA VAL A 133 33.68 19.06 -11.49
C VAL A 133 32.25 19.39 -11.04
N CYS A 134 31.76 18.70 -10.02
CA CYS A 134 30.46 18.99 -9.42
C CYS A 134 30.50 20.17 -8.43
N ALA A 135 31.68 20.70 -8.09
CA ALA A 135 31.82 21.82 -7.16
C ALA A 135 31.20 23.07 -7.79
N GLY A 136 30.20 23.66 -7.10
CA GLY A 136 29.39 24.76 -7.62
C GLY A 136 28.15 24.31 -8.42
N ALA A 137 27.96 23.00 -8.63
CA ALA A 137 26.70 22.49 -9.14
C ALA A 137 25.62 22.57 -8.06
N LYS A 138 24.40 22.96 -8.45
CA LYS A 138 23.23 22.94 -7.56
C LYS A 138 22.66 21.53 -7.52
N ILE A 139 23.37 20.63 -6.82
CA ILE A 139 22.91 19.25 -6.59
C ILE A 139 21.72 19.32 -5.63
N GLU A 140 20.54 18.98 -6.14
CA GLU A 140 19.30 18.96 -5.38
C GLU A 140 19.14 17.64 -4.61
N HIS A 141 19.66 16.53 -5.15
CA HIS A 141 19.59 15.21 -4.55
C HIS A 141 20.95 14.49 -4.55
N LEU A 142 21.38 14.01 -3.38
CA LEU A 142 22.54 13.13 -3.24
C LEU A 142 22.07 11.78 -2.69
N LEU A 143 22.27 10.71 -3.45
CA LEU A 143 22.07 9.33 -2.99
C LEU A 143 23.44 8.73 -2.71
N LEU A 144 23.66 8.27 -1.48
CA LEU A 144 24.81 7.45 -1.12
C LEU A 144 24.29 6.07 -0.74
N PHE A 145 24.67 5.05 -1.50
CA PHE A 145 24.25 3.66 -1.28
C PHE A 145 25.48 2.78 -0.99
N GLY A 146 25.39 1.91 0.02
CA GLY A 146 26.37 0.87 0.37
C GLY A 146 27.46 1.24 1.37
N GLU A 147 28.38 0.30 1.63
CA GLU A 147 29.45 0.51 2.62
C GLU A 147 30.37 1.64 2.22
N LEU A 148 30.35 2.66 3.06
CA LEU A 148 31.10 3.90 2.92
C LEU A 148 32.15 4.01 4.02
N GLU A 149 32.70 2.87 4.46
CA GLU A 149 33.75 2.79 5.49
C GLU A 149 35.00 3.61 5.14
N ARG A 150 35.12 4.07 3.90
CA ARG A 150 36.15 5.02 3.50
C ARG A 150 35.73 6.45 3.90
N ARG A 151 36.16 6.86 5.11
CA ARG A 151 36.34 8.26 5.55
C ARG A 151 36.69 9.25 4.41
N PRO A 152 37.52 8.90 3.40
CA PRO A 152 37.76 9.74 2.24
C PRO A 152 36.53 10.34 1.55
N LEU A 153 35.40 9.62 1.39
CA LEU A 153 34.30 10.20 0.58
C LEU A 153 33.56 11.31 1.33
N ILE A 154 33.23 11.09 2.60
CA ILE A 154 32.56 12.12 3.40
C ILE A 154 33.47 13.34 3.56
N SER A 155 34.77 13.13 3.81
CA SER A 155 35.72 14.23 3.88
C SER A 155 35.85 14.96 2.52
N LEU A 156 35.83 14.23 1.40
CA LEU A 156 35.83 14.82 0.06
C LEU A 156 34.58 15.66 -0.23
N LEU A 157 33.39 15.17 0.12
CA LEU A 157 32.14 15.91 -0.06
C LEU A 157 32.13 17.20 0.79
N THR A 158 32.69 17.12 1.99
CA THR A 158 32.80 18.23 2.94
C THR A 158 33.76 19.31 2.46
N ASP A 159 34.95 18.90 2.01
CA ASP A 159 36.01 19.81 1.54
C ASP A 159 35.55 20.65 0.34
N LYS A 160 34.60 20.13 -0.44
CA LYS A 160 34.05 20.78 -1.64
C LYS A 160 32.85 21.68 -1.39
N GLN A 161 32.38 21.80 -0.14
CA GLN A 161 31.22 22.63 0.23
C GLN A 161 29.98 22.34 -0.63
N ILE A 162 29.76 21.08 -1.01
CA ILE A 162 28.60 20.69 -1.79
C ILE A 162 27.37 20.76 -0.87
N CYS A 163 26.56 21.80 -1.03
CA CYS A 163 25.29 21.93 -0.32
C CYS A 163 24.23 21.06 -1.01
N VAL A 164 23.69 20.08 -0.27
CA VAL A 164 22.65 19.19 -0.80
C VAL A 164 21.37 19.34 0.03
N PRO A 165 20.26 19.81 -0.57
CA PRO A 165 19.00 19.96 0.15
C PRO A 165 18.28 18.62 0.38
N ARG A 166 18.53 17.58 -0.43
CA ARG A 166 17.96 16.24 -0.24
C ARG A 166 19.06 15.18 -0.22
N LEU A 167 19.15 14.42 0.86
CA LEU A 167 20.13 13.35 1.04
C LEU A 167 19.40 12.04 1.30
N THR A 168 19.77 11.01 0.56
CA THR A 168 19.35 9.65 0.80
C THR A 168 20.59 8.82 1.13
N LEU A 169 20.66 8.33 2.36
CA LEU A 169 21.71 7.42 2.84
C LEU A 169 21.08 6.03 2.95
N VAL A 170 21.48 5.13 2.07
CA VAL A 170 21.10 3.72 2.10
C VAL A 170 22.35 2.90 2.41
N THR A 171 22.76 2.86 3.66
CA THR A 171 24.10 2.38 4.00
C THR A 171 24.23 2.05 5.49
N ASN A 172 25.15 1.12 5.80
CA ASN A 172 25.60 0.80 7.15
C ASN A 172 26.38 1.95 7.82
N LEU A 173 26.42 3.14 7.20
CA LEU A 173 27.04 4.35 7.75
C LEU A 173 26.59 4.70 9.17
N LEU A 174 25.37 4.34 9.57
CA LEU A 174 24.88 4.53 10.95
C LEU A 174 25.61 3.67 11.99
N ARG A 175 26.40 2.68 11.57
CA ARG A 175 27.30 1.95 12.47
C ARG A 175 28.68 2.59 12.54
N SER A 176 29.01 3.49 11.62
CA SER A 176 30.32 4.13 11.57
C SER A 176 30.32 5.40 12.42
N PRO A 177 31.22 5.55 13.43
CA PRO A 177 31.40 6.79 14.19
C PRO A 177 31.73 8.04 13.35
N SER A 178 31.93 7.88 12.04
CA SER A 178 32.57 8.86 11.18
C SER A 178 31.63 9.86 10.50
N VAL A 179 30.30 9.69 10.57
CA VAL A 179 29.37 10.66 9.99
C VAL A 179 29.12 11.80 10.96
N ASP A 180 29.86 12.90 10.75
CA ASP A 180 29.66 14.15 11.47
C ASP A 180 28.58 14.99 10.77
N PHE A 181 27.33 14.94 11.27
CA PHE A 181 26.24 15.76 10.73
C PHE A 181 26.40 17.26 11.02
N THR A 182 27.41 17.68 11.80
CA THR A 182 27.72 19.11 12.02
C THR A 182 28.41 19.77 10.83
N LEU A 183 28.85 18.96 9.84
CA LEU A 183 29.57 19.42 8.67
C LEU A 183 28.73 20.39 7.82
N PRO A 184 29.35 21.43 7.20
CA PRO A 184 28.63 22.48 6.48
C PRO A 184 27.67 21.99 5.40
N MET A 185 27.99 20.87 4.75
CA MET A 185 27.15 20.28 3.68
C MET A 185 25.73 19.92 4.14
N PHE A 186 25.54 19.66 5.44
CA PHE A 186 24.25 19.27 6.00
C PHE A 186 23.41 20.44 6.53
N ARG A 187 23.97 21.67 6.62
CA ARG A 187 23.23 22.83 7.15
C ARG A 187 21.97 23.17 6.35
N GLY A 188 22.00 22.94 5.04
CA GLY A 188 20.88 23.15 4.12
C GLY A 188 20.00 21.91 3.91
N LEU A 189 20.23 20.83 4.66
CA LEU A 189 19.54 19.56 4.42
C LEU A 189 18.08 19.64 4.87
N THR A 190 17.16 19.45 3.93
CA THR A 190 15.71 19.49 4.15
C THR A 190 15.07 18.11 4.16
N HIS A 191 15.58 17.17 3.36
CA HIS A 191 15.07 15.80 3.29
C HIS A 191 16.21 14.84 3.60
N LEU A 192 16.03 13.99 4.60
CA LEU A 192 16.96 12.93 4.96
C LEU A 192 16.23 11.59 4.92
N ALA A 193 16.73 10.64 4.14
CA ALA A 193 16.27 9.25 4.19
C ALA A 193 17.41 8.35 4.66
N LEU A 194 17.16 7.57 5.71
CA LEU A 194 18.08 6.63 6.33
C LEU A 194 17.52 5.20 6.17
N ALA A 195 18.24 4.35 5.46
CA ALA A 195 17.91 2.93 5.31
C ALA A 195 19.16 2.06 5.48
N GLU A 196 19.04 0.95 6.19
CA GLU A 196 20.10 -0.06 6.38
C GLU A 196 19.82 -1.28 5.49
N ILE A 197 20.85 -1.92 4.95
CA ILE A 197 20.71 -2.99 3.96
C ILE A 197 20.90 -4.39 4.59
N ASP A 198 21.65 -4.49 5.68
CA ASP A 198 22.18 -5.77 6.21
C ASP A 198 21.14 -6.87 6.44
N ARG A 199 19.91 -6.53 6.83
CA ARG A 199 18.89 -7.54 7.16
C ARG A 199 18.07 -8.04 5.99
N VAL A 200 18.05 -7.34 4.85
CA VAL A 200 17.13 -7.70 3.75
C VAL A 200 17.63 -8.89 2.95
N LEU A 201 18.94 -9.12 2.93
CA LEU A 201 19.56 -10.14 2.07
C LEU A 201 19.73 -11.51 2.75
N ILE A 202 19.59 -11.60 4.08
CA ILE A 202 19.77 -12.85 4.84
C ILE A 202 18.40 -13.47 5.20
N ALA A 203 17.42 -13.36 4.32
CA ALA A 203 16.11 -14.01 4.49
C ALA A 203 16.14 -15.53 4.20
N ASP A 204 17.29 -16.10 3.80
CA ASP A 204 17.47 -17.52 3.51
C ASP A 204 17.80 -18.40 4.74
N GLY A 205 17.52 -17.91 5.96
CA GLY A 205 17.42 -18.75 7.16
C GLY A 205 18.74 -19.14 7.82
N GLN A 206 19.85 -18.48 7.51
CA GLN A 206 21.07 -18.55 8.31
C GLN A 206 21.23 -17.26 9.11
N GLU A 207 20.72 -17.25 10.34
CA GLU A 207 21.08 -16.24 11.35
C GLU A 207 22.56 -16.43 11.70
N GLU A 208 23.46 -15.79 10.96
CA GLU A 208 24.81 -15.60 11.47
C GLU A 208 24.73 -14.71 12.72
N GLU A 209 25.33 -15.19 13.81
CA GLU A 209 25.42 -14.51 15.10
C GLU A 209 26.34 -13.29 14.95
N TYR A 210 25.82 -12.20 14.39
CA TYR A 210 26.54 -10.94 14.29
C TYR A 210 26.83 -10.44 15.70
N SER A 211 28.12 -10.40 16.03
CA SER A 211 28.64 -9.88 17.29
C SER A 211 28.08 -8.47 17.52
N GLU A 212 27.59 -8.18 18.74
CA GLU A 212 27.03 -6.88 19.13
C GLU A 212 27.99 -5.73 18.78
N VAL A 213 27.82 -5.14 17.60
CA VAL A 213 28.55 -3.92 17.22
C VAL A 213 27.97 -2.81 18.10
N PRO A 214 28.81 -2.05 18.85
CA PRO A 214 28.33 -1.01 19.73
C PRO A 214 27.49 -0.01 18.94
N GLU A 215 26.20 0.12 19.28
CA GLU A 215 25.28 1.05 18.64
C GLU A 215 25.78 2.49 18.81
N HIS A 216 26.22 3.10 17.71
CA HIS A 216 26.58 4.50 17.70
C HIS A 216 25.30 5.34 17.55
N ASN A 217 24.97 6.11 18.59
CA ASN A 217 23.77 6.93 18.59
C ASN A 217 23.97 8.21 17.76
N HIS A 218 23.62 8.18 16.47
CA HIS A 218 23.66 9.35 15.59
C HIS A 218 22.50 10.33 15.79
N TRP A 219 21.49 9.98 16.59
CA TRP A 219 20.30 10.81 16.79
C TRP A 219 20.61 12.23 17.27
N PRO A 220 21.48 12.48 18.27
CA PRO A 220 21.78 13.85 18.69
C PRO A 220 22.26 14.73 17.53
N ALA A 221 22.99 14.16 16.57
CA ALA A 221 23.51 14.88 15.43
C ALA A 221 22.44 15.12 14.35
N ILE A 222 21.55 14.14 14.12
CA ILE A 222 20.39 14.28 13.22
C ILE A 222 19.39 15.32 13.79
N LEU A 223 19.13 15.27 15.09
CA LEU A 223 18.24 16.19 15.80
C LEU A 223 18.77 17.64 15.77
N ALA A 224 20.09 17.81 15.65
CA ALA A 224 20.74 19.12 15.54
C ALA A 224 20.63 19.74 14.12
N LEU A 225 20.04 19.07 13.13
CA LEU A 225 19.90 19.59 11.77
C LEU A 225 18.80 20.66 11.69
N PRO A 226 19.14 21.95 11.50
CA PRO A 226 18.18 23.05 11.67
C PRO A 226 17.14 23.13 10.55
N SER A 227 17.49 22.65 9.35
CA SER A 227 16.65 22.78 8.14
C SER A 227 15.84 21.52 7.82
N LEU A 228 15.96 20.47 8.63
CA LEU A 228 15.38 19.16 8.35
C LEU A 228 13.85 19.20 8.47
N THR A 229 13.14 19.08 7.36
CA THR A 229 11.67 19.10 7.30
C THR A 229 11.08 17.72 7.00
N HIS A 230 11.84 16.83 6.37
CA HIS A 230 11.39 15.51 5.96
C HIS A 230 12.42 14.47 6.41
N LEU A 231 11.97 13.48 7.18
CA LEU A 231 12.84 12.43 7.69
C LEU A 231 12.24 11.07 7.38
N ALA A 232 12.95 10.23 6.64
CA ALA A 232 12.59 8.84 6.42
C ALA A 232 13.56 7.95 7.18
N VAL A 233 13.06 7.04 8.01
CA VAL A 233 13.89 6.12 8.78
C VAL A 233 13.40 4.69 8.69
N CYS A 234 14.35 3.78 8.62
CA CYS A 234 14.11 2.38 8.93
C CYS A 234 13.84 2.23 10.43
N PRO A 235 12.79 1.50 10.83
CA PRO A 235 12.40 1.42 12.22
C PRO A 235 13.43 0.79 13.16
N ASP A 236 14.28 -0.10 12.65
CA ASP A 236 15.35 -0.76 13.43
C ASP A 236 16.33 0.27 14.03
N HIS A 237 16.29 1.51 13.55
CA HIS A 237 17.10 2.62 14.07
C HIS A 237 16.29 3.75 14.69
N ALA A 238 14.95 3.68 14.72
CA ALA A 238 14.18 4.70 15.42
C ALA A 238 14.66 4.78 16.87
N PRO A 239 14.88 5.98 17.44
CA PRO A 239 15.28 6.07 18.83
C PRO A 239 14.10 5.59 19.70
N ARG A 240 14.32 5.55 21.01
CA ARG A 240 13.44 4.91 22.01
C ARG A 240 11.95 5.33 22.00
N SER A 241 11.53 6.28 21.17
CA SER A 241 10.15 6.41 20.65
C SER A 241 10.08 7.31 19.39
N VAL A 242 9.08 7.13 18.53
CA VAL A 242 8.81 8.07 17.41
C VAL A 242 8.39 9.44 17.95
N GLU A 243 7.66 9.45 19.06
CA GLU A 243 7.18 10.65 19.75
C GLU A 243 8.32 11.55 20.22
N SER A 244 9.43 10.98 20.73
CA SER A 244 10.60 11.77 21.13
C SER A 244 11.25 12.47 19.94
N VAL A 245 11.40 11.79 18.80
CA VAL A 245 11.95 12.42 17.57
C VAL A 245 11.10 13.62 17.14
N LEU A 246 9.79 13.44 17.17
CA LEU A 246 8.83 14.45 16.75
C LEU A 246 8.74 15.64 17.72
N ALA A 247 9.05 15.42 18.99
CA ALA A 247 9.16 16.46 20.01
C ALA A 247 10.46 17.26 19.86
N ASP A 248 11.56 16.56 19.58
CA ASP A 248 12.89 17.16 19.40
C ASP A 248 13.06 17.85 18.04
N LEU A 249 12.25 17.49 17.03
CA LEU A 249 12.19 18.10 15.70
C LEU A 249 10.83 18.76 15.43
N PRO A 250 10.48 19.88 16.11
CA PRO A 250 9.21 20.57 15.87
C PRO A 250 9.05 21.10 14.44
N GLN A 251 10.17 21.34 13.74
CA GLN A 251 10.19 21.78 12.33
C GLN A 251 9.84 20.68 11.33
N LEU A 252 9.81 19.42 11.76
CA LEU A 252 9.55 18.29 10.88
C LEU A 252 8.11 18.35 10.36
N GLN A 253 7.96 18.37 9.04
CA GLN A 253 6.67 18.35 8.34
C GLN A 253 6.18 16.94 8.09
N ALA A 254 7.08 16.01 7.79
CA ALA A 254 6.76 14.61 7.60
C ALA A 254 7.86 13.68 8.13
N MET A 255 7.44 12.62 8.82
CA MET A 255 8.28 11.50 9.22
C MET A 255 7.80 10.24 8.51
N VAL A 256 8.64 9.66 7.65
CA VAL A 256 8.34 8.43 6.92
C VAL A 256 8.99 7.25 7.65
N ILE A 257 8.19 6.28 8.06
CA ILE A 257 8.69 5.04 8.64
C ILE A 257 8.65 3.99 7.53
N ILE A 258 9.82 3.44 7.22
CA ILE A 258 10.03 2.49 6.13
C ILE A 258 10.30 1.11 6.74
N PRO A 259 9.28 0.33 7.13
CA PRO A 259 9.50 -1.02 7.61
C PRO A 259 10.07 -1.87 6.47
N LEU A 260 11.28 -2.41 6.69
CA LEU A 260 11.96 -3.34 5.77
C LEU A 260 11.38 -4.77 5.80
N ALA A 261 10.21 -4.97 6.42
CA ALA A 261 9.60 -6.28 6.53
C ALA A 261 9.20 -6.84 5.15
N VAL A 262 9.53 -8.10 4.93
CA VAL A 262 9.27 -8.84 3.68
C VAL A 262 7.76 -8.96 3.39
N ASP A 263 6.91 -8.88 4.43
CA ASP A 263 5.47 -8.93 4.29
C ASP A 263 4.72 -7.76 4.97
N ALA A 264 3.53 -7.45 4.46
CA ALA A 264 2.70 -6.36 4.94
C ALA A 264 2.12 -6.59 6.35
N ALA A 265 2.01 -7.83 6.82
CA ALA A 265 1.50 -8.18 8.15
C ALA A 265 2.56 -7.91 9.22
N ALA A 266 3.81 -8.29 8.98
CA ALA A 266 4.98 -7.99 9.79
C ALA A 266 5.21 -6.48 9.85
N ALA A 267 5.10 -5.76 8.72
CA ALA A 267 5.14 -4.29 8.73
C ALA A 267 4.03 -3.69 9.61
N GLN A 268 2.79 -4.20 9.55
CA GLN A 268 1.70 -3.74 10.41
C GLN A 268 1.90 -4.08 11.88
N GLN A 269 2.43 -5.26 12.19
CA GLN A 269 2.73 -5.67 13.55
C GLN A 269 3.85 -4.81 14.14
N PHE A 270 4.89 -4.56 13.35
CA PHE A 270 5.98 -3.67 13.70
C PHE A 270 5.44 -2.28 14.05
N VAL A 271 4.63 -1.69 13.17
CA VAL A 271 3.98 -0.38 13.37
C VAL A 271 3.17 -0.35 14.66
N LYS A 272 2.39 -1.40 14.94
CA LYS A 272 1.60 -1.48 16.18
C LYS A 272 2.47 -1.54 17.43
N GLN A 273 3.62 -2.21 17.36
CA GLN A 273 4.51 -2.39 18.50
C GLN A 273 5.37 -1.16 18.78
N HIS A 274 5.81 -0.45 17.74
CA HIS A 274 6.85 0.59 17.83
C HIS A 274 6.35 2.00 17.55
N ILE A 275 5.07 2.17 17.16
CA ILE A 275 4.45 3.49 16.94
C ILE A 275 3.26 3.61 17.92
N PRO A 276 3.53 4.03 19.19
CA PRO A 276 2.56 4.03 20.29
C PRO A 276 1.28 4.81 20.01
N SER A 277 1.33 5.82 19.14
CA SER A 277 0.13 6.51 18.65
C SER A 277 0.27 7.02 17.21
N PRO A 278 -0.44 6.43 16.22
CA PRO A 278 -0.48 6.95 14.84
C PRO A 278 -1.21 8.30 14.70
N GLY A 279 -1.52 8.95 15.83
CA GLY A 279 -2.27 10.19 15.91
C GLY A 279 -1.54 11.40 15.36
N ASP A 280 -0.19 11.42 15.38
CA ASP A 280 0.55 12.55 14.82
C ASP A 280 0.38 12.57 13.29
N GLU A 281 -0.11 13.70 12.76
CA GLU A 281 -0.37 13.89 11.35
C GLU A 281 0.87 13.87 10.46
N ARG A 282 2.05 14.09 11.05
CA ARG A 282 3.34 14.10 10.36
C ARG A 282 3.85 12.70 10.05
N VAL A 283 3.40 11.68 10.79
CA VAL A 283 3.90 10.31 10.61
C VAL A 283 3.18 9.60 9.46
N VAL A 284 3.97 9.11 8.52
CA VAL A 284 3.54 8.31 7.36
C VAL A 284 4.29 6.99 7.38
N VAL A 285 3.57 5.89 7.30
CA VAL A 285 4.20 4.56 7.17
C VAL A 285 4.10 4.14 5.72
N ILE A 286 5.24 3.89 5.08
CA ILE A 286 5.31 3.39 3.71
C ILE A 286 5.94 1.99 3.76
N PRO A 287 5.16 0.92 3.56
CA PRO A 287 5.73 -0.42 3.52
C PRO A 287 6.74 -0.50 2.36
N PHE A 288 7.96 -0.92 2.68
CA PHE A 288 8.98 -1.15 1.67
C PHE A 288 8.71 -2.52 1.04
N ASP A 289 8.29 -2.54 -0.22
CA ASP A 289 8.06 -3.79 -0.94
C ASP A 289 9.43 -4.40 -1.30
N GLY A 290 9.78 -5.56 -0.72
CA GLY A 290 11.12 -6.18 -0.79
C GLY A 290 11.67 -6.38 -2.20
N ASP A 291 10.81 -6.56 -3.21
CA ASP A 291 11.20 -6.63 -4.63
C ASP A 291 11.81 -5.31 -5.16
N GLY A 292 11.64 -4.22 -4.41
CA GLY A 292 12.13 -2.89 -4.71
C GLY A 292 13.65 -2.74 -4.62
N ILE A 293 14.32 -3.56 -3.80
CA ILE A 293 15.79 -3.52 -3.63
C ILE A 293 16.51 -4.16 -4.83
N MET A 294 16.01 -5.29 -5.34
CA MET A 294 16.63 -5.94 -6.51
C MET A 294 16.34 -5.20 -7.82
N ASN A 295 15.17 -4.57 -7.96
CA ASN A 295 14.84 -3.69 -9.09
C ASN A 295 15.33 -2.24 -8.91
N ALA A 296 16.06 -1.94 -7.82
CA ALA A 296 16.50 -0.59 -7.42
C ALA A 296 17.58 0.01 -8.31
N GLN A 297 18.33 -0.82 -9.05
CA GLN A 297 19.60 -0.47 -9.68
C GLN A 297 19.54 0.72 -10.66
N GLY A 298 18.35 1.17 -11.08
CA GLY A 298 18.19 2.34 -11.95
C GLY A 298 17.18 3.41 -11.51
N ARG A 299 16.24 3.12 -10.60
CA ARG A 299 15.04 3.98 -10.40
C ARG A 299 14.91 4.62 -9.02
N TYR A 300 15.91 4.47 -8.14
CA TYR A 300 15.75 4.86 -6.74
C TYR A 300 15.61 6.38 -6.53
N ALA A 301 16.44 7.23 -7.14
CA ALA A 301 16.30 8.68 -6.96
C ALA A 301 14.96 9.21 -7.47
N ASN A 302 14.56 8.83 -8.69
CA ASN A 302 13.25 9.21 -9.25
C ASN A 302 12.09 8.74 -8.35
N ARG A 303 12.21 7.57 -7.72
CA ARG A 303 11.21 7.06 -6.78
C ARG A 303 11.24 7.76 -5.43
N MET A 304 12.39 8.23 -4.95
CA MET A 304 12.46 8.98 -3.70
C MET A 304 11.81 10.36 -3.83
N ASP A 305 12.02 11.06 -4.95
CA ASP A 305 11.30 12.31 -5.22
C ASP A 305 9.78 12.09 -5.36
N GLU A 306 9.39 11.01 -6.03
CA GLU A 306 7.98 10.59 -6.12
C GLU A 306 7.43 10.20 -4.73
N MET A 307 8.25 9.56 -3.88
CA MET A 307 7.89 9.19 -2.51
C MET A 307 7.63 10.45 -1.68
N TRP A 308 8.54 11.42 -1.67
CA TRP A 308 8.35 12.67 -0.92
C TRP A 308 7.12 13.42 -1.40
N THR A 309 6.91 13.54 -2.71
CA THR A 309 5.70 14.15 -3.27
C THR A 309 4.41 13.44 -2.81
N LYS A 310 4.44 12.10 -2.74
CA LYS A 310 3.31 11.30 -2.21
C LYS A 310 3.11 11.47 -0.71
N VAL A 311 4.21 11.59 0.05
CA VAL A 311 4.20 11.82 1.50
C VAL A 311 3.58 13.18 1.78
N ASP A 312 4.02 14.24 1.10
CA ASP A 312 3.48 15.59 1.26
C ASP A 312 1.99 15.64 0.92
N GLY A 313 1.62 15.04 -0.21
CA GLY A 313 0.22 14.91 -0.61
C GLY A 313 -0.61 14.05 0.36
N PHE A 314 0.00 13.11 1.09
CA PHE A 314 -0.68 12.33 2.12
C PHE A 314 -0.82 13.11 3.43
N VAL A 315 0.24 13.76 3.92
CA VAL A 315 0.25 14.59 5.13
C VAL A 315 -0.71 15.77 4.98
N GLU A 316 -0.70 16.44 3.83
CA GLU A 316 -1.61 17.55 3.53
C GLU A 316 -3.07 17.08 3.53
N ARG A 317 -3.35 15.90 2.96
CA ARG A 317 -4.69 15.29 3.07
C ARG A 317 -5.00 14.90 4.52
N LYS A 318 -4.03 14.45 5.31
CA LYS A 318 -4.27 14.09 6.72
C LYS A 318 -4.64 15.35 7.53
N ARG A 319 -3.89 16.45 7.34
CA ARG A 319 -4.14 17.80 7.90
C ARG A 319 -5.52 18.35 7.55
N ARG A 320 -5.96 18.19 6.31
CA ARG A 320 -7.30 18.60 5.86
C ARG A 320 -8.44 17.74 6.42
N GLY A 321 -8.15 16.73 7.26
CA GLY A 321 -9.12 15.72 7.68
C GLY A 321 -9.58 14.81 6.53
N GLU A 322 -8.91 14.90 5.39
CA GLU A 322 -9.25 14.19 4.16
C GLU A 322 -8.82 12.73 4.18
N VAL A 323 -7.93 12.31 5.09
CA VAL A 323 -7.60 10.89 5.29
C VAL A 323 -8.63 10.21 6.23
N GLY A 324 -9.66 10.94 6.66
CA GLY A 324 -10.86 10.39 7.29
C GLY A 324 -11.62 9.46 6.35
N ARG A 325 -11.74 8.20 6.77
CA ARG A 325 -12.34 7.05 6.07
C ARG A 325 -13.54 7.42 5.19
N PHE A 326 -13.44 7.05 3.92
CA PHE A 326 -14.54 7.06 2.96
C PHE A 326 -15.74 6.27 3.53
N ASN A 327 -16.82 6.97 3.90
CA ASN A 327 -17.92 6.42 4.70
C ASN A 327 -19.20 6.16 3.90
N ALA A 328 -19.23 6.37 2.57
CA ALA A 328 -20.36 6.00 1.72
C ALA A 328 -20.88 4.57 2.00
N ARG A 329 -19.97 3.61 2.25
CA ARG A 329 -20.32 2.24 2.67
C ARG A 329 -20.94 2.17 4.07
N SER A 330 -20.45 2.98 5.01
CA SER A 330 -20.98 3.08 6.37
C SER A 330 -22.42 3.58 6.37
N TYR A 331 -22.75 4.58 5.53
CA TYR A 331 -24.13 5.07 5.41
C TYR A 331 -25.09 4.00 4.87
N GLN A 332 -24.65 3.20 3.89
CA GLN A 332 -25.45 2.08 3.37
C GLN A 332 -25.75 1.04 4.45
N ILE A 333 -24.75 0.65 5.25
CA ILE A 333 -24.91 -0.32 6.33
C ILE A 333 -25.89 0.22 7.38
N VAL A 334 -25.73 1.48 7.80
CA VAL A 334 -26.62 2.11 8.79
C VAL A 334 -28.07 2.14 8.30
N CYS A 335 -28.31 2.57 7.05
CA CYS A 335 -29.68 2.63 6.51
C CYS A 335 -30.33 1.24 6.44
N ARG A 336 -29.55 0.21 6.10
CA ARG A 336 -30.04 -1.18 6.04
C ARG A 336 -30.35 -1.77 7.41
N VAL A 337 -29.57 -1.43 8.44
CA VAL A 337 -29.87 -1.82 9.83
C VAL A 337 -31.16 -1.14 10.28
N ILE A 338 -31.32 0.16 10.01
CA ILE A 338 -32.56 0.89 10.31
C ILE A 338 -33.74 0.25 9.59
N PHE A 339 -33.59 -0.09 8.30
CA PHE A 339 -34.64 -0.74 7.52
C PHE A 339 -35.04 -2.10 8.12
N GLY A 340 -34.07 -2.93 8.49
CA GLY A 340 -34.33 -4.22 9.14
C GLY A 340 -35.08 -4.07 10.47
N ILE A 341 -34.71 -3.08 11.29
CA ILE A 341 -35.41 -2.78 12.55
C ILE A 341 -36.84 -2.33 12.27
N LEU A 342 -37.05 -1.43 11.31
CA LEU A 342 -38.38 -0.93 10.96
C LEU A 342 -39.29 -2.04 10.40
N GLY A 343 -38.77 -2.92 9.54
CA GLY A 343 -39.51 -4.07 9.02
C GLY A 343 -39.86 -5.09 10.12
N LEU A 344 -38.98 -5.27 11.11
CA LEU A 344 -39.28 -6.09 12.28
C LEU A 344 -40.41 -5.46 13.13
N ILE A 345 -40.37 -4.14 13.35
CA ILE A 345 -41.42 -3.43 14.07
C ILE A 345 -42.77 -3.55 13.36
N GLU A 346 -42.79 -3.40 12.03
CA GLU A 346 -43.99 -3.59 11.21
C GLU A 346 -44.56 -5.01 11.34
N SER A 347 -43.68 -6.02 11.32
CA SER A 347 -44.09 -7.42 11.43
C SER A 347 -44.64 -7.79 12.81
N LEU A 348 -44.22 -7.09 13.86
CA LEU A 348 -44.61 -7.38 15.24
C LEU A 348 -45.83 -6.60 15.72
N TYR A 349 -46.12 -5.43 15.13
CA TYR A 349 -47.12 -4.51 15.66
C TYR A 349 -48.02 -3.93 14.57
N ALA A 350 -49.31 -4.24 14.66
CA ALA A 350 -50.35 -3.51 13.95
C ALA A 350 -50.75 -2.27 14.76
N PHE A 351 -50.14 -1.11 14.45
CA PHE A 351 -50.51 0.14 15.10
C PHE A 351 -51.78 0.74 14.47
N PRO A 352 -52.80 1.15 15.24
CA PRO A 352 -53.84 2.03 14.73
C PRO A 352 -53.37 3.50 14.73
N GLY A 353 -53.92 4.31 13.83
CA GLY A 353 -53.75 5.77 13.83
C GLY A 353 -52.41 6.26 13.25
N TRP A 354 -51.92 7.39 13.75
CA TRP A 354 -50.79 8.15 13.17
C TRP A 354 -49.44 7.41 13.22
N GLN A 355 -49.28 6.50 14.19
CA GLN A 355 -48.07 5.67 14.33
C GLN A 355 -47.86 4.79 13.11
N CYS A 356 -48.94 4.24 12.57
CA CYS A 356 -48.91 3.42 11.37
C CYS A 356 -48.52 4.22 10.13
N SER A 357 -49.08 5.43 9.98
CA SER A 357 -48.72 6.33 8.89
C SER A 357 -47.25 6.76 8.95
N LEU A 358 -46.73 7.03 10.16
CA LEU A 358 -45.31 7.37 10.35
C LEU A 358 -44.40 6.17 10.06
N LEU A 359 -44.78 4.97 10.50
CA LEU A 359 -44.03 3.74 10.23
C LEU A 359 -43.98 3.45 8.72
N ALA A 360 -45.13 3.52 8.04
CA ALA A 360 -45.22 3.39 6.59
C ALA A 360 -44.34 4.42 5.88
N PHE A 361 -44.36 5.69 6.33
CA PHE A 361 -43.48 6.72 5.79
C PHE A 361 -42.00 6.37 5.95
N LEU A 362 -41.56 5.98 7.15
CA LEU A 362 -40.15 5.67 7.42
C LEU A 362 -39.65 4.46 6.62
N ILE A 363 -40.48 3.43 6.46
CA ILE A 363 -40.15 2.23 5.69
C ILE A 363 -39.96 2.59 4.22
N ASN A 364 -40.96 3.23 3.61
CA ASN A 364 -40.89 3.63 2.21
C ASN A 364 -39.76 4.66 1.99
N PHE A 365 -39.54 5.57 2.93
CA PHE A 365 -38.49 6.58 2.86
C PHE A 365 -37.12 5.92 2.80
N ASN A 366 -36.89 4.93 3.66
CA ASN A 366 -35.64 4.20 3.67
C ASN A 366 -35.45 3.35 2.39
N VAL A 367 -36.52 2.73 1.88
CA VAL A 367 -36.49 2.02 0.59
C VAL A 367 -36.02 2.93 -0.54
N LEU A 368 -36.68 4.07 -0.73
CA LEU A 368 -36.35 4.99 -1.82
C LEU A 368 -35.00 5.68 -1.61
N PHE A 369 -34.69 6.08 -0.36
CA PHE A 369 -33.40 6.66 0.00
C PHE A 369 -32.26 5.67 -0.30
N SER A 370 -32.37 4.43 0.16
CA SER A 370 -31.34 3.42 -0.06
C SER A 370 -31.14 3.10 -1.55
N ALA A 371 -32.21 2.96 -2.33
CA ALA A 371 -32.13 2.78 -3.78
C ALA A 371 -31.42 3.95 -4.46
N SER A 372 -31.73 5.19 -4.08
CA SER A 372 -31.08 6.36 -4.65
C SER A 372 -29.58 6.43 -4.32
N ILE A 373 -29.17 5.97 -3.13
CA ILE A 373 -27.77 5.86 -2.74
C ILE A 373 -27.05 4.77 -3.54
N PHE A 374 -27.70 3.63 -3.86
CA PHE A 374 -27.10 2.59 -4.73
C PHE A 374 -26.86 3.11 -6.14
N PHE A 375 -27.84 3.81 -6.71
CA PHE A 375 -27.68 4.50 -7.98
C PHE A 375 -26.52 5.50 -7.93
N CYS A 376 -26.42 6.32 -6.88
CA CYS A 376 -25.33 7.28 -6.72
C CYS A 376 -23.96 6.59 -6.60
N VAL A 377 -23.87 5.44 -5.93
CA VAL A 377 -22.62 4.64 -5.88
C VAL A 377 -22.26 4.06 -7.24
N ALA A 378 -23.24 3.57 -8.00
CA ALA A 378 -23.03 3.14 -9.38
C ALA A 378 -22.50 4.30 -10.23
N LEU A 379 -23.19 5.44 -10.19
CA LEU A 379 -22.84 6.65 -10.92
C LEU A 379 -21.43 7.14 -10.57
N ASN A 380 -21.08 7.14 -9.28
CA ASN A 380 -19.76 7.51 -8.83
C ASN A 380 -18.67 6.59 -9.38
N LEU A 381 -18.93 5.28 -9.41
CA LEU A 381 -18.00 4.31 -10.00
C LEU A 381 -17.77 4.60 -11.48
N MET A 382 -18.81 4.93 -12.23
CA MET A 382 -18.69 5.32 -13.64
C MET A 382 -17.92 6.61 -13.82
N LEU A 383 -18.25 7.66 -13.05
CA LEU A 383 -17.58 8.95 -13.13
C LEU A 383 -16.08 8.83 -12.83
N VAL A 384 -15.71 8.00 -11.85
CA VAL A 384 -14.31 7.76 -11.50
C VAL A 384 -13.60 6.92 -12.57
N LEU A 385 -14.20 5.81 -13.01
CA LEU A 385 -13.52 4.87 -13.93
C LEU A 385 -13.50 5.36 -15.38
N VAL A 386 -14.60 5.91 -15.86
CA VAL A 386 -14.80 6.26 -17.28
C VAL A 386 -14.49 7.72 -17.52
N CYS A 387 -14.94 8.62 -16.64
CA CYS A 387 -14.78 10.06 -16.83
C CYS A 387 -13.57 10.65 -16.09
N ASN A 388 -12.85 9.85 -15.30
CA ASN A 388 -11.72 10.29 -14.46
C ASN A 388 -12.07 11.50 -13.55
N VAL A 389 -13.32 11.58 -13.10
CA VAL A 389 -13.81 12.65 -12.22
C VAL A 389 -13.54 12.28 -10.76
N ASN A 390 -13.17 13.28 -9.95
CA ASN A 390 -12.96 13.09 -8.52
C ASN A 390 -14.30 12.84 -7.79
N GLY A 391 -14.67 11.58 -7.62
CA GLY A 391 -15.91 11.15 -6.98
C GLY A 391 -16.09 11.59 -5.52
N ARG A 392 -15.02 12.01 -4.85
CA ARG A 392 -15.05 12.44 -3.45
C ARG A 392 -15.90 13.70 -3.25
N MET A 393 -15.81 14.65 -4.17
CA MET A 393 -16.54 15.92 -4.06
C MET A 393 -18.06 15.70 -4.23
N MET A 394 -18.45 14.62 -4.90
CA MET A 394 -19.84 14.33 -5.23
C MET A 394 -20.62 13.67 -4.08
N GLU A 395 -19.94 13.12 -3.08
CA GLU A 395 -20.56 12.37 -1.97
C GLU A 395 -21.62 13.19 -1.21
N LYS A 396 -21.30 14.46 -0.90
CA LYS A 396 -22.23 15.36 -0.18
C LYS A 396 -23.50 15.60 -0.99
N TYR A 397 -23.35 15.77 -2.30
CA TYR A 397 -24.46 16.00 -3.21
C TYR A 397 -25.32 14.75 -3.38
N TYR A 398 -24.71 13.55 -3.41
CA TYR A 398 -25.45 12.29 -3.45
C TYR A 398 -26.33 12.13 -2.21
N ILE A 399 -25.80 12.34 -1.01
CA ILE A 399 -26.57 12.19 0.23
C ILE A 399 -27.71 13.20 0.30
N ILE A 400 -27.42 14.48 0.02
CA ILE A 400 -28.44 15.55 0.05
C ILE A 400 -29.50 15.29 -1.02
N GLY A 401 -29.10 14.97 -2.25
CA GLY A 401 -30.00 14.67 -3.36
C GLY A 401 -30.91 13.49 -3.06
N SER A 402 -30.35 12.39 -2.54
CA SER A 402 -31.11 11.21 -2.10
C SER A 402 -32.13 11.54 -1.02
N LEU A 403 -31.75 12.34 -0.02
CA LEU A 403 -32.64 12.72 1.09
C LEU A 403 -33.77 13.62 0.61
N VAL A 404 -33.46 14.60 -0.24
CA VAL A 404 -34.45 15.50 -0.85
C VAL A 404 -35.41 14.71 -1.75
N LEU A 405 -34.90 13.80 -2.58
CA LEU A 405 -35.72 12.98 -3.47
C LEU A 405 -36.68 12.10 -2.68
N ALA A 406 -36.18 11.33 -1.71
CA ALA A 406 -37.01 10.45 -0.90
C ALA A 406 -38.03 11.24 -0.06
N GLY A 407 -37.59 12.36 0.53
CA GLY A 407 -38.43 13.23 1.33
C GLY A 407 -39.54 13.91 0.53
N ALA A 408 -39.26 14.40 -0.68
CA ALA A 408 -40.25 15.03 -1.54
C ALA A 408 -41.30 14.03 -2.03
N CYS A 409 -40.86 12.85 -2.48
CA CYS A 409 -41.77 11.83 -3.00
C CYS A 409 -42.72 11.33 -1.90
N LEU A 410 -42.19 10.90 -0.76
CA LEU A 410 -42.99 10.24 0.26
C LEU A 410 -43.58 11.20 1.28
N GLY A 411 -42.95 12.36 1.49
CA GLY A 411 -43.53 13.44 2.27
C GLY A 411 -44.84 13.94 1.65
N SER A 412 -44.96 13.94 0.31
CA SER A 412 -46.22 14.28 -0.37
C SER A 412 -47.34 13.27 -0.08
N ALA A 413 -47.07 11.96 -0.13
CA ALA A 413 -48.04 10.92 0.22
C ALA A 413 -48.42 10.96 1.70
N TYR A 414 -47.45 11.21 2.59
CA TYR A 414 -47.67 11.37 4.02
C TYR A 414 -48.57 12.58 4.32
N ALA A 415 -48.23 13.75 3.78
CA ALA A 415 -49.00 14.98 3.96
C ALA A 415 -50.43 14.88 3.39
N ALA A 416 -50.61 14.12 2.31
CA ALA A 416 -51.92 13.84 1.71
C ALA A 416 -52.76 12.80 2.49
N GLY A 417 -52.26 12.28 3.62
CA GLY A 417 -52.94 11.25 4.41
C GLY A 417 -53.10 9.92 3.67
N ARG A 418 -52.24 9.66 2.69
CA ARG A 418 -52.27 8.45 1.85
C ARG A 418 -51.51 7.28 2.45
N LEU A 419 -50.69 7.51 3.47
CA LEU A 419 -50.01 6.46 4.24
C LEU A 419 -50.80 6.16 5.51
N GLY A 420 -51.02 4.87 5.82
CA GLY A 420 -51.80 4.44 6.97
C GLY A 420 -52.00 2.92 7.03
N LEU A 421 -52.98 2.49 7.81
CA LEU A 421 -53.32 1.07 7.94
C LEU A 421 -54.05 0.60 6.68
N ASP A 422 -53.50 -0.42 6.01
CA ASP A 422 -54.22 -1.17 4.99
C ASP A 422 -55.21 -2.10 5.69
N THR A 423 -56.50 -1.79 5.59
CA THR A 423 -57.57 -2.56 6.24
C THR A 423 -57.72 -3.97 5.68
N LYS A 424 -57.27 -4.22 4.44
CA LYS A 424 -57.37 -5.55 3.80
C LYS A 424 -56.32 -6.50 4.37
N TYR A 425 -55.18 -5.96 4.75
CA TYR A 425 -53.98 -6.73 5.04
C TYR A 425 -53.46 -6.55 6.47
N HIS A 426 -54.02 -5.60 7.22
CA HIS A 426 -53.62 -5.23 8.57
C HIS A 426 -52.13 -4.87 8.69
N ILE A 427 -51.58 -4.22 7.65
CA ILE A 427 -50.19 -3.73 7.60
C ILE A 427 -50.15 -2.21 7.42
N CYS A 428 -49.03 -1.60 7.77
CA CYS A 428 -48.83 -0.15 7.66
C CYS A 428 -48.24 0.20 6.30
N TRP A 429 -49.10 0.62 5.36
CA TRP A 429 -48.73 0.90 3.97
C TRP A 429 -49.52 2.08 3.39
N TYR A 430 -49.97 2.00 2.13
CA TYR A 430 -50.91 2.97 1.56
C TYR A 430 -52.33 2.67 2.03
N ASN A 431 -53.03 3.73 2.41
CA ASN A 431 -54.38 3.68 2.93
C ASN A 431 -55.39 3.43 1.81
N ASN A 432 -56.04 2.27 1.82
CA ASN A 432 -56.97 1.82 0.79
C ASN A 432 -58.44 2.26 1.00
N LYS A 433 -58.69 3.44 1.58
CA LYS A 433 -60.06 3.95 1.73
C LYS A 433 -60.77 4.19 0.39
N ASN A 434 -60.02 4.52 -0.66
CA ASN A 434 -60.51 4.69 -2.04
C ASN A 434 -59.60 3.88 -2.99
N GLU A 435 -60.07 2.72 -3.43
CA GLU A 435 -59.31 1.79 -4.28
C GLU A 435 -58.80 2.46 -5.57
N THR A 436 -59.64 3.26 -6.24
CA THR A 436 -59.29 3.97 -7.47
C THR A 436 -58.25 5.08 -7.26
N GLY A 437 -58.11 5.57 -6.04
CA GLY A 437 -57.17 6.63 -5.70
C GLY A 437 -55.78 6.14 -5.32
N MET A 438 -55.61 4.86 -4.96
CA MET A 438 -54.36 4.35 -4.39
C MET A 438 -53.26 4.16 -5.45
N LEU A 439 -53.62 3.58 -6.61
CA LEU A 439 -52.67 3.22 -7.66
C LEU A 439 -51.81 4.41 -8.16
N PRO A 440 -52.38 5.60 -8.44
CA PRO A 440 -51.57 6.76 -8.85
C PRO A 440 -50.56 7.19 -7.78
N TRP A 441 -50.88 7.07 -6.49
CA TRP A 441 -49.95 7.39 -5.41
C TRP A 441 -48.79 6.40 -5.37
N VAL A 442 -49.09 5.10 -5.33
CA VAL A 442 -48.04 4.05 -5.31
C VAL A 442 -47.09 4.18 -6.50
N ILE A 443 -47.64 4.41 -7.70
CA ILE A 443 -46.83 4.61 -8.90
C ILE A 443 -46.00 5.90 -8.80
N GLY A 444 -46.64 7.02 -8.46
CA GLY A 444 -46.02 8.35 -8.52
C GLY A 444 -45.00 8.63 -7.41
N THR A 445 -45.18 8.06 -6.21
CA THR A 445 -44.29 8.32 -5.07
C THR A 445 -43.24 7.25 -4.83
N GLU A 446 -43.37 6.07 -5.43
CA GLU A 446 -42.44 4.96 -5.19
C GLU A 446 -42.03 4.23 -6.47
N MET A 447 -42.95 3.55 -7.16
CA MET A 447 -42.58 2.60 -8.23
C MET A 447 -41.85 3.27 -9.39
N PHE A 448 -42.34 4.42 -9.86
CA PHE A 448 -41.73 5.15 -10.96
C PHE A 448 -40.26 5.46 -10.65
N TRP A 449 -39.99 5.96 -9.45
CA TRP A 449 -38.65 6.31 -9.00
C TRP A 449 -37.77 5.10 -8.80
N MET A 450 -38.29 4.02 -8.22
CA MET A 450 -37.56 2.77 -8.04
C MET A 450 -37.15 2.16 -9.38
N LEU A 451 -38.04 2.14 -10.37
CA LEU A 451 -37.74 1.68 -11.72
C LEU A 451 -36.74 2.59 -12.44
N LEU A 452 -36.90 3.91 -12.31
CA LEU A 452 -35.97 4.88 -12.91
C LEU A 452 -34.55 4.74 -12.35
N LEU A 453 -34.41 4.63 -11.03
CA LEU A 453 -33.13 4.40 -10.37
C LEU A 453 -32.53 3.05 -10.79
N SER A 454 -33.33 1.99 -10.85
CA SER A 454 -32.88 0.66 -11.29
C SER A 454 -32.42 0.66 -12.76
N ALA A 455 -33.13 1.36 -13.63
CA ALA A 455 -32.72 1.52 -15.03
C ALA A 455 -31.41 2.31 -15.14
N GLY A 456 -31.26 3.36 -14.32
CA GLY A 456 -30.02 4.12 -14.21
C GLY A 456 -28.85 3.25 -13.73
N GLU A 457 -29.05 2.43 -12.70
CA GLU A 457 -28.05 1.48 -12.19
C GLU A 457 -27.61 0.49 -13.26
N LEU A 458 -28.57 -0.08 -14.00
CA LEU A 458 -28.28 -0.99 -15.10
C LEU A 458 -27.50 -0.30 -16.22
N GLY A 459 -27.92 0.89 -16.63
CA GLY A 459 -27.24 1.66 -17.67
C GLY A 459 -25.79 1.98 -17.28
N VAL A 460 -25.59 2.45 -16.05
CA VAL A 460 -24.25 2.73 -15.51
C VAL A 460 -23.40 1.46 -15.44
N PHE A 461 -23.97 0.35 -14.96
CA PHE A 461 -23.27 -0.93 -14.89
C PHE A 461 -22.83 -1.40 -16.29
N LEU A 462 -23.71 -1.32 -17.28
CA LEU A 462 -23.40 -1.69 -18.67
C LEU A 462 -22.28 -0.82 -19.25
N ILE A 463 -22.27 0.48 -18.97
CA ILE A 463 -21.19 1.39 -19.40
C ILE A 463 -19.85 0.98 -18.79
N ILE A 464 -19.83 0.67 -17.48
CA ILE A 464 -18.61 0.24 -16.79
C ILE A 464 -18.10 -1.09 -17.36
N VAL A 465 -18.99 -2.07 -17.58
CA VAL A 465 -18.61 -3.35 -18.20
C VAL A 465 -18.06 -3.11 -19.60
N ALA A 466 -18.74 -2.34 -20.44
CA ALA A 466 -18.30 -2.01 -21.79
C ALA A 466 -16.92 -1.33 -21.80
N TYR A 467 -16.66 -0.44 -20.85
CA TYR A 467 -15.35 0.21 -20.69
C TYR A 467 -14.24 -0.78 -20.28
N LEU A 468 -14.56 -1.78 -19.48
CA LEU A 468 -13.58 -2.77 -19.01
C LEU A 468 -13.34 -3.92 -20.00
N LEU A 469 -14.30 -4.23 -20.86
CA LEU A 469 -14.20 -5.32 -21.83
C LEU A 469 -12.91 -5.24 -22.68
N PRO A 470 -12.55 -4.10 -23.33
CA PRO A 470 -11.31 -3.98 -24.09
C PRO A 470 -10.06 -4.26 -23.27
N PHE A 471 -10.03 -3.80 -22.01
CA PHE A 471 -8.91 -4.04 -21.10
C PHE A 471 -8.80 -5.54 -20.79
N THR A 472 -9.93 -6.23 -20.67
CA THR A 472 -9.93 -7.66 -20.40
C THR A 472 -9.48 -8.52 -21.58
N PHE A 473 -9.88 -8.15 -22.80
CA PHE A 473 -9.50 -8.87 -24.02
C PHE A 473 -8.05 -8.60 -24.42
N ASN A 474 -7.60 -7.34 -24.36
CA ASN A 474 -6.23 -6.98 -24.76
C ASN A 474 -5.17 -7.54 -23.80
N SER A 475 -5.45 -7.63 -22.49
CA SER A 475 -4.48 -8.18 -21.54
C SER A 475 -4.20 -9.67 -21.76
N ASN A 476 -5.18 -10.43 -22.27
CA ASN A 476 -4.98 -11.85 -22.56
C ASN A 476 -4.18 -12.06 -23.83
N TRP A 477 -4.27 -11.14 -24.79
CA TRP A 477 -3.64 -11.28 -26.10
C TRP A 477 -2.14 -10.95 -26.09
N THR A 478 -1.73 -9.94 -25.31
CA THR A 478 -0.30 -9.61 -25.16
C THR A 478 0.45 -10.68 -24.36
N VAL A 479 -0.19 -11.32 -23.39
CA VAL A 479 0.41 -12.42 -22.61
C VAL A 479 0.67 -13.66 -23.45
N ALA A 480 -0.15 -13.94 -24.47
CA ALA A 480 0.01 -15.12 -25.32
C ALA A 480 1.12 -15.00 -26.39
N ARG A 481 1.65 -13.80 -26.66
CA ARG A 481 2.60 -13.56 -27.77
C ARG A 481 4.07 -13.39 -27.38
N HIS A 482 4.41 -13.31 -26.10
CA HIS A 482 5.81 -13.27 -25.69
C HIS A 482 6.29 -14.66 -25.28
N SER A 483 7.24 -15.18 -26.08
CA SER A 483 7.86 -16.50 -25.98
C SER A 483 8.27 -16.89 -24.55
N PRO A 484 8.25 -18.19 -24.23
CA PRO A 484 8.48 -18.72 -22.88
C PRO A 484 9.91 -18.58 -22.33
N ASP A 485 10.91 -18.13 -23.10
CA ASP A 485 12.27 -18.61 -22.82
C ASP A 485 13.20 -17.71 -21.98
N SER A 486 12.84 -16.50 -21.50
CA SER A 486 13.85 -15.70 -20.73
C SER A 486 13.39 -14.68 -19.67
N GLU A 487 12.11 -14.54 -19.32
CA GLU A 487 11.65 -13.46 -18.41
C GLU A 487 10.61 -13.93 -17.37
N SER A 488 11.02 -14.80 -16.45
CA SER A 488 10.12 -15.47 -15.50
C SER A 488 9.69 -14.63 -14.27
N GLN A 489 10.40 -13.54 -13.93
CA GLN A 489 10.15 -12.83 -12.65
C GLN A 489 9.33 -11.53 -12.79
N THR A 490 9.52 -10.73 -13.84
CA THR A 490 8.76 -9.47 -14.02
C THR A 490 7.31 -9.70 -14.45
N ARG A 491 7.02 -10.84 -15.09
CA ARG A 491 5.69 -11.20 -15.62
C ARG A 491 4.66 -11.57 -14.53
N GLY A 492 5.12 -11.97 -13.34
CA GLY A 492 4.24 -12.33 -12.22
C GLY A 492 3.48 -11.14 -11.63
N ARG A 493 4.09 -9.95 -11.62
CA ARG A 493 3.60 -8.80 -10.84
C ARG A 493 2.49 -8.02 -11.56
N THR A 494 2.62 -7.79 -12.86
CA THR A 494 1.57 -7.12 -13.68
C THR A 494 0.30 -7.96 -13.75
N ARG A 495 0.45 -9.29 -13.74
CA ARG A 495 -0.68 -10.24 -13.75
C ARG A 495 -1.46 -10.18 -12.44
N LEU A 496 -0.78 -10.07 -11.30
CA LEU A 496 -1.41 -9.99 -9.97
C LEU A 496 -2.24 -8.71 -9.81
N THR A 497 -1.78 -7.57 -10.32
CA THR A 497 -2.50 -6.30 -10.21
C THR A 497 -3.80 -6.29 -11.03
N ILE A 498 -3.77 -6.86 -12.24
CA ILE A 498 -4.94 -6.90 -13.13
C ILE A 498 -6.02 -7.84 -12.57
N VAL A 499 -5.63 -9.03 -12.09
CA VAL A 499 -6.59 -9.98 -11.49
C VAL A 499 -7.24 -9.38 -10.23
N THR A 500 -6.45 -8.69 -9.41
CA THR A 500 -6.95 -8.02 -8.20
C THR A 500 -7.91 -6.88 -8.56
N LEU A 501 -7.58 -6.07 -9.56
CA LEU A 501 -8.42 -4.96 -10.02
C LEU A 501 -9.76 -5.46 -10.57
N ARG A 502 -9.76 -6.53 -11.38
CA ARG A 502 -11.00 -7.15 -11.90
C ARG A 502 -11.90 -7.62 -10.76
N GLY A 503 -11.32 -8.30 -9.76
CA GLY A 503 -12.06 -8.74 -8.58
C GLY A 503 -12.67 -7.59 -7.79
N ILE A 504 -11.97 -6.46 -7.67
CA ILE A 504 -12.48 -5.26 -7.01
C ILE A 504 -13.64 -4.65 -7.81
N ILE A 505 -13.48 -4.46 -9.12
CA ILE A 505 -14.50 -3.78 -9.92
C ILE A 505 -15.77 -4.63 -10.03
N LEU A 506 -15.63 -5.95 -10.26
CA LEU A 506 -16.79 -6.85 -10.32
C LEU A 506 -17.55 -6.87 -8.98
N ARG A 507 -16.84 -6.80 -7.86
CA ARG A 507 -17.47 -6.68 -6.54
C ARG A 507 -18.21 -5.37 -6.36
N ILE A 508 -17.62 -4.23 -6.74
CA ILE A 508 -18.29 -2.93 -6.60
C ILE A 508 -19.51 -2.87 -7.54
N GLY A 509 -19.39 -3.40 -8.77
CA GLY A 509 -20.50 -3.48 -9.72
C GLY A 509 -21.61 -4.46 -9.33
N LEU A 510 -21.32 -5.48 -8.50
CA LEU A 510 -22.31 -6.43 -8.01
C LEU A 510 -23.37 -5.75 -7.12
N TYR A 511 -23.01 -4.70 -6.36
CA TYR A 511 -23.94 -4.02 -5.46
C TYR A 511 -25.10 -3.34 -6.21
N PRO A 512 -24.85 -2.48 -7.22
CA PRO A 512 -25.90 -1.95 -8.08
C PRO A 512 -26.69 -3.03 -8.81
N LEU A 513 -26.04 -4.09 -9.31
CA LEU A 513 -26.74 -5.15 -10.03
C LEU A 513 -27.77 -5.87 -9.15
N VAL A 514 -27.37 -6.26 -7.94
CA VAL A 514 -28.28 -6.89 -6.98
C VAL A 514 -29.38 -5.91 -6.56
N SER A 515 -29.05 -4.61 -6.41
CA SER A 515 -30.05 -3.58 -6.11
C SER A 515 -31.09 -3.48 -7.22
N CYS A 516 -30.65 -3.34 -8.47
CA CYS A 516 -31.47 -3.30 -9.66
C CYS A 516 -32.41 -4.51 -9.73
N LEU A 517 -31.89 -5.73 -9.55
CA LEU A 517 -32.70 -6.95 -9.57
C LEU A 517 -33.77 -6.96 -8.47
N MET A 518 -33.41 -6.58 -7.23
CA MET A 518 -34.34 -6.54 -6.10
C MET A 518 -35.41 -5.45 -6.25
N ASN A 519 -35.05 -4.31 -6.84
CA ASN A 519 -35.96 -3.18 -7.04
C ASN A 519 -36.92 -3.43 -8.20
N ILE A 520 -36.43 -3.99 -9.32
CA ILE A 520 -37.28 -4.43 -10.44
C ILE A 520 -38.23 -5.53 -9.98
N THR A 521 -37.72 -6.56 -9.30
CA THR A 521 -38.56 -7.67 -8.83
C THR A 521 -39.62 -7.17 -7.86
N GLY A 522 -39.24 -6.35 -6.87
CA GLY A 522 -40.20 -5.76 -5.93
C GLY A 522 -41.27 -4.92 -6.65
N SER A 523 -40.87 -4.06 -7.58
CA SER A 523 -41.80 -3.23 -8.34
C SER A 523 -42.76 -4.06 -9.19
N LEU A 524 -42.28 -5.10 -9.86
CA LEU A 524 -43.11 -6.01 -10.67
C LEU A 524 -44.12 -6.77 -9.81
N VAL A 525 -43.71 -7.26 -8.65
CA VAL A 525 -44.62 -7.94 -7.72
C VAL A 525 -45.69 -6.99 -7.23
N THR A 526 -45.34 -5.76 -6.82
CA THR A 526 -46.34 -4.80 -6.36
C THR A 526 -47.28 -4.36 -7.49
N VAL A 527 -46.80 -4.19 -8.74
CA VAL A 527 -47.69 -3.91 -9.89
C VAL A 527 -48.66 -5.07 -10.13
N TYR A 528 -48.15 -6.31 -10.05
CA TYR A 528 -48.97 -7.51 -10.22
C TYR A 528 -50.03 -7.61 -9.11
N GLU A 529 -49.65 -7.37 -7.85
CA GLU A 529 -50.58 -7.32 -6.72
C GLU A 529 -51.67 -6.27 -6.91
N LEU A 530 -51.29 -5.05 -7.32
CA LEU A 530 -52.24 -3.97 -7.56
C LEU A 530 -53.21 -4.28 -8.71
N ARG A 531 -52.74 -4.98 -9.74
CA ARG A 531 -53.59 -5.43 -10.85
C ARG A 531 -54.59 -6.49 -10.39
N GLU A 532 -54.13 -7.50 -9.67
CA GLU A 532 -54.97 -8.60 -9.20
C GLU A 532 -55.92 -8.20 -8.06
N GLN A 533 -55.66 -7.08 -7.37
CA GLN A 533 -56.66 -6.53 -6.45
C GLN A 533 -57.97 -6.15 -7.17
N ALA A 534 -57.94 -5.87 -8.48
CA ALA A 534 -59.13 -5.62 -9.27
C ALA A 534 -59.92 -6.90 -9.58
N ASP A 535 -59.26 -8.06 -9.67
CA ASP A 535 -59.85 -9.36 -10.03
C ASP A 535 -59.28 -10.46 -9.12
N PRO A 536 -59.98 -10.89 -8.04
CA PRO A 536 -59.41 -11.79 -7.05
C PRO A 536 -59.23 -13.22 -7.59
N VAL A 537 -58.01 -13.55 -8.03
CA VAL A 537 -57.58 -14.91 -8.38
C VAL A 537 -56.88 -15.58 -7.18
N PRO A 538 -57.08 -16.89 -6.90
CA PRO A 538 -56.40 -17.59 -5.80
C PRO A 538 -54.85 -17.60 -5.87
N SER A 539 -54.24 -17.21 -6.99
CA SER A 539 -52.78 -17.05 -7.13
C SER A 539 -52.21 -15.87 -6.33
N VAL A 540 -53.04 -14.91 -5.93
CA VAL A 540 -52.60 -13.66 -5.28
C VAL A 540 -51.88 -13.89 -3.96
N ALA A 541 -52.29 -14.89 -3.18
CA ALA A 541 -51.64 -15.21 -1.91
C ALA A 541 -50.17 -15.63 -2.09
N SER A 542 -49.88 -16.41 -3.14
CA SER A 542 -48.52 -16.87 -3.46
C SER A 542 -47.62 -15.73 -3.93
N PHE A 543 -48.14 -14.85 -4.80
CA PHE A 543 -47.40 -13.67 -5.25
C PHE A 543 -47.12 -12.70 -4.11
N ARG A 544 -48.07 -12.55 -3.19
CA ARG A 544 -47.88 -11.71 -2.01
C ARG A 544 -46.83 -12.24 -1.05
N LEU A 545 -46.85 -13.56 -0.80
CA LEU A 545 -45.79 -14.18 -0.02
C LEU A 545 -44.42 -13.97 -0.69
N PHE A 546 -44.36 -14.07 -2.02
CA PHE A 546 -43.15 -13.78 -2.77
C PHE A 546 -42.70 -12.30 -2.64
N GLY A 547 -43.63 -11.34 -2.68
CA GLY A 547 -43.34 -9.92 -2.45
C GLY A 547 -42.72 -9.67 -1.07
N ILE A 548 -43.32 -10.24 -0.03
CA ILE A 548 -42.80 -10.17 1.34
C ILE A 548 -41.42 -10.82 1.43
N MET A 549 -41.22 -11.99 0.78
CA MET A 549 -39.92 -12.65 0.73
C MET A 549 -38.87 -11.77 0.05
N VAL A 550 -39.18 -11.14 -1.09
CA VAL A 550 -38.26 -10.25 -1.82
C VAL A 550 -37.89 -9.03 -0.98
N LEU A 551 -38.88 -8.40 -0.32
CA LEU A 551 -38.66 -7.26 0.56
C LEU A 551 -37.79 -7.63 1.77
N SER A 552 -38.01 -8.80 2.36
CA SER A 552 -37.27 -9.33 3.51
C SER A 552 -35.87 -9.84 3.14
N ALA A 553 -35.72 -10.39 1.93
CA ALA A 553 -34.44 -10.89 1.42
C ALA A 553 -33.46 -9.75 1.12
N ARG A 554 -33.96 -8.55 0.81
CA ARG A 554 -33.14 -7.38 0.49
C ARG A 554 -32.06 -7.09 1.56
N PRO A 555 -32.38 -6.84 2.84
CA PRO A 555 -31.35 -6.61 3.87
C PRO A 555 -30.44 -7.82 4.09
N LEU A 556 -30.95 -9.06 3.92
CA LEU A 556 -30.15 -10.29 4.06
C LEU A 556 -29.07 -10.37 2.97
N VAL A 557 -29.47 -10.30 1.69
CA VAL A 557 -28.55 -10.39 0.55
C VAL A 557 -27.49 -9.31 0.63
N TYR A 558 -27.91 -8.10 0.98
CA TYR A 558 -27.03 -6.96 1.20
C TYR A 558 -26.05 -7.15 2.36
N SER A 559 -26.47 -7.79 3.44
CA SER A 559 -25.59 -8.13 4.56
C SER A 559 -24.61 -9.23 4.18
N MET A 560 -25.03 -10.22 3.40
CA MET A 560 -24.15 -11.26 2.85
C MET A 560 -23.09 -10.67 1.92
N MET A 561 -23.47 -9.72 1.07
CA MET A 561 -22.51 -9.00 0.21
C MET A 561 -21.51 -8.19 1.03
N ALA A 562 -21.96 -7.50 2.07
CA ALA A 562 -21.08 -6.77 2.97
C ALA A 562 -20.14 -7.72 3.73
N ALA A 563 -20.66 -8.85 4.24
CA ALA A 563 -19.89 -9.86 4.96
C ALA A 563 -18.85 -10.56 4.08
N THR A 564 -19.12 -10.72 2.79
CA THR A 564 -18.19 -11.32 1.82
C THR A 564 -17.21 -10.31 1.22
N ASP A 565 -17.36 -9.01 1.49
CA ASP A 565 -16.42 -7.99 1.04
C ASP A 565 -15.08 -8.11 1.80
N PRO A 566 -13.95 -8.40 1.13
CA PRO A 566 -12.69 -8.57 1.82
C PRO A 566 -12.21 -7.32 2.55
N SER A 567 -12.64 -6.12 2.14
CA SER A 567 -12.34 -4.91 2.89
C SER A 567 -13.03 -4.90 4.25
N PHE A 568 -14.27 -5.37 4.31
CA PHE A 568 -15.03 -5.51 5.55
C PHE A 568 -14.44 -6.61 6.42
N VAL A 569 -14.13 -7.78 5.84
CA VAL A 569 -13.46 -8.90 6.54
C VAL A 569 -12.10 -8.46 7.10
N ARG A 570 -11.30 -7.74 6.31
CA ARG A 570 -10.00 -7.19 6.77
C ARG A 570 -10.19 -6.17 7.90
N ALA A 571 -11.20 -5.31 7.81
CA ALA A 571 -11.50 -4.33 8.86
C ALA A 571 -11.93 -5.00 10.17
N ILE A 572 -12.81 -6.01 10.10
CA ILE A 572 -13.21 -6.80 11.26
C ILE A 572 -12.00 -7.54 11.82
N ARG A 573 -11.23 -8.24 10.99
CA ARG A 573 -10.04 -8.97 11.43
C ARG A 573 -9.03 -8.04 12.11
N ALA A 574 -8.78 -6.86 11.54
CA ALA A 574 -7.89 -5.87 12.13
C ALA A 574 -8.37 -5.40 13.51
N ARG A 575 -9.70 -5.21 13.69
CA ARG A 575 -10.30 -4.88 14.99
C ARG A 575 -10.24 -6.04 15.98
N CYS A 576 -10.57 -7.26 15.57
CA CYS A 576 -10.50 -8.44 16.43
C CYS A 576 -9.07 -8.69 16.92
N VAL A 577 -8.07 -8.54 16.05
CA VAL A 577 -6.67 -8.65 16.44
C VAL A 577 -6.29 -7.52 17.42
N ALA A 578 -6.75 -6.29 17.19
CA ALA A 578 -6.49 -5.18 18.12
C ALA A 578 -7.11 -5.40 19.51
N SER A 579 -8.36 -5.90 19.58
CA SER A 579 -9.01 -6.19 20.87
C SER A 579 -8.34 -7.32 21.64
N VAL A 580 -7.84 -8.34 20.94
CA VAL A 580 -7.06 -9.42 21.59
C VAL A 580 -5.77 -8.85 22.15
N SER A 581 -5.04 -8.03 21.40
CA SER A 581 -3.82 -7.38 21.89
C SER A 581 -4.06 -6.48 23.11
N GLU A 582 -5.12 -5.65 23.10
CA GLU A 582 -5.48 -4.81 24.25
C GLU A 582 -5.80 -5.64 25.49
N SER A 583 -6.53 -6.75 25.34
CA SER A 583 -6.83 -7.66 26.45
C SER A 583 -5.58 -8.32 27.04
N SER A 584 -4.62 -8.71 26.19
CA SER A 584 -3.33 -9.27 26.64
C SER A 584 -2.48 -8.23 27.36
N SER A 585 -2.40 -6.99 26.85
CA SER A 585 -1.67 -5.90 27.52
C SER A 585 -2.32 -5.49 28.85
N ALA A 586 -3.64 -5.51 28.95
CA ALA A 586 -4.36 -5.27 30.20
C ALA A 586 -4.11 -6.38 31.22
N ALA A 587 -4.14 -7.66 30.78
CA ALA A 587 -3.80 -8.79 31.63
C ALA A 587 -2.34 -8.74 32.11
N GLN A 588 -1.40 -8.32 31.26
CA GLN A 588 0.01 -8.19 31.59
C GLN A 588 0.30 -7.02 32.55
N ARG A 589 -0.47 -5.92 32.49
CA ARG A 589 -0.44 -4.86 33.52
C ARG A 589 -1.04 -5.31 34.85
N ALA A 590 -2.08 -6.15 34.82
CA ALA A 590 -2.71 -6.65 36.03
C ALA A 590 -1.82 -7.66 36.79
N THR A 591 -0.90 -8.35 36.11
CA THR A 591 0.08 -9.26 36.72
C THR A 591 1.41 -8.59 37.10
N GLN A 592 1.64 -7.34 36.71
CA GLN A 592 2.72 -6.54 37.30
C GLN A 592 2.32 -6.11 38.71
N VAL A 593 2.65 -6.97 39.68
CA VAL A 593 2.68 -6.61 41.09
C VAL A 593 3.57 -5.36 41.24
N PRO A 594 3.10 -4.28 41.88
CA PRO A 594 3.94 -3.10 42.11
C PRO A 594 5.19 -3.55 42.88
N PRO A 595 6.40 -3.07 42.51
CA PRO A 595 7.60 -3.44 43.23
C PRO A 595 7.46 -2.93 44.67
N SER A 596 7.14 -3.83 45.59
CA SER A 596 7.37 -3.61 47.00
C SER A 596 8.88 -3.51 47.17
N VAL A 597 9.33 -2.34 47.58
CA VAL A 597 10.70 -2.07 48.01
C VAL A 597 11.03 -3.05 49.14
N CYS A 598 11.75 -4.12 48.82
CA CYS A 598 12.42 -4.98 49.79
C CYS A 598 13.91 -4.78 49.60
N LEU A 599 14.47 -3.90 50.44
CA LEU A 599 15.89 -3.60 50.53
C LEU A 599 16.55 -4.77 51.28
N THR A 600 17.00 -5.79 50.56
CA THR A 600 17.83 -6.85 51.12
C THR A 600 19.25 -6.72 50.59
N THR A 601 20.09 -6.05 51.38
CA THR A 601 21.54 -6.03 51.22
C THR A 601 22.07 -7.44 51.43
N ILE A 602 22.58 -8.08 50.37
CA ILE A 602 23.45 -9.26 50.49
C ILE A 602 24.88 -8.76 50.34
N VAL A 603 25.58 -8.79 51.49
CA VAL A 603 27.03 -8.67 51.59
C VAL A 603 27.59 -10.07 51.31
N ASP A 604 28.42 -10.22 50.29
CA ASP A 604 29.30 -11.38 50.17
C ASP A 604 30.76 -10.95 50.28
N LEU A 605 31.42 -11.57 51.25
CA LEU A 605 32.77 -11.35 51.74
C LEU A 605 33.78 -12.01 50.79
N THR A 606 34.70 -11.21 50.24
CA THR A 606 35.96 -11.69 49.69
C THR A 606 36.89 -12.09 50.82
N VAL A 607 37.24 -13.37 50.90
CA VAL A 607 38.32 -13.90 51.73
C VAL A 607 39.58 -13.98 50.87
N GLU A 608 40.61 -13.23 51.26
CA GLU A 608 41.98 -13.36 50.78
C GLU A 608 42.57 -14.74 51.15
N SER A 609 43.28 -15.36 50.21
CA SER A 609 44.27 -16.38 50.49
C SER A 609 45.50 -16.13 49.63
N THR A 610 46.56 -15.70 50.29
CA THR A 610 47.93 -15.55 49.80
C THR A 610 48.69 -16.87 49.79
N GLN A 611 49.37 -17.20 48.69
CA GLN A 611 50.68 -17.89 48.55
C GLN A 611 50.87 -18.13 47.04
N GLY A 612 51.96 -17.78 46.35
CA GLY A 612 53.34 -17.53 46.77
C GLY A 612 54.24 -18.65 46.23
N THR A 613 55.11 -18.29 45.29
CA THR A 613 56.26 -19.02 44.68
C THR A 613 56.01 -19.79 43.38
N ASP A 614 56.90 -19.93 42.39
CA ASP A 614 58.00 -19.18 41.73
C ASP A 614 58.80 -20.23 40.91
N TRP A 615 59.46 -19.78 39.83
CA TRP A 615 60.51 -20.41 38.99
C TRP A 615 60.21 -21.19 37.69
N ASP A 616 61.01 -20.78 36.71
CA ASP A 616 61.18 -21.08 35.30
C ASP A 616 61.56 -22.54 34.90
N HIS A 617 61.22 -22.94 33.65
CA HIS A 617 62.17 -23.10 32.51
C HIS A 617 61.70 -24.11 31.42
N LEU A 618 61.93 -23.70 30.15
CA LEU A 618 62.33 -24.45 28.93
C LEU A 618 61.73 -25.83 28.58
N GLY A 619 61.36 -25.97 27.29
CA GLY A 619 61.74 -27.17 26.51
C GLY A 619 60.67 -27.80 25.61
N ASP A 620 60.72 -27.44 24.33
CA ASP A 620 60.84 -28.30 23.14
C ASP A 620 59.99 -29.60 22.97
N GLY A 621 59.32 -29.68 21.81
CA GLY A 621 59.33 -30.86 20.92
C GLY A 621 58.43 -32.08 21.19
N GLY A 622 57.73 -32.54 20.13
CA GLY A 622 57.61 -33.99 19.87
C GLY A 622 56.22 -34.60 19.68
N HIS A 623 56.02 -35.18 18.50
CA HIS A 623 54.91 -36.05 18.06
C HIS A 623 54.71 -37.34 18.89
N THR A 624 53.46 -37.82 18.99
CA THR A 624 52.90 -39.19 18.68
C THR A 624 51.54 -39.32 19.41
N GLN A 625 50.39 -39.52 18.74
CA GLN A 625 49.81 -40.72 18.12
C GLN A 625 49.49 -41.89 19.08
N ALA A 626 48.18 -42.14 19.24
CA ALA A 626 47.46 -43.39 19.48
C ALA A 626 47.71 -44.22 20.77
N GLU A 627 46.63 -44.47 21.54
CA GLU A 627 45.93 -45.77 21.69
C GLU A 627 45.26 -45.96 23.08
N ILE A 628 43.93 -46.11 23.04
CA ILE A 628 43.05 -47.07 23.72
C ILE A 628 43.53 -47.74 25.03
N SER A 629 42.80 -47.51 26.13
CA SER A 629 42.34 -48.51 27.11
C SER A 629 41.33 -47.86 28.07
N SER A 630 40.04 -48.19 27.99
CA SER A 630 39.31 -49.21 28.76
C SER A 630 39.27 -49.01 30.28
N PHE A 631 38.04 -48.84 30.78
CA PHE A 631 37.52 -49.30 32.08
C PHE A 631 38.11 -48.67 33.37
N ASN A 632 37.36 -47.78 34.01
CA ASN A 632 36.64 -48.19 35.22
C ASN A 632 35.51 -47.24 35.63
N ARG A 633 34.48 -47.90 36.14
CA ARG A 633 33.19 -47.43 36.61
C ARG A 633 33.31 -47.09 38.09
N THR A 634 32.96 -45.87 38.49
CA THR A 634 32.48 -45.61 39.85
C THR A 634 31.40 -44.55 39.82
N GLU A 635 30.25 -44.97 40.34
CA GLU A 635 29.02 -44.22 40.53
C GLU A 635 29.24 -43.08 41.53
N SER A 636 28.65 -41.92 41.26
CA SER A 636 28.18 -41.06 42.34
C SER A 636 26.93 -40.31 41.87
N THR A 637 25.84 -40.70 42.48
CA THR A 637 24.46 -40.31 42.27
C THR A 637 24.21 -38.98 42.98
N VAL A 638 23.79 -37.94 42.26
CA VAL A 638 23.04 -36.81 42.84
C VAL A 638 21.86 -36.53 41.93
N GLY A 639 20.71 -37.07 42.30
CA GLY A 639 19.44 -36.82 41.63
C GLY A 639 18.83 -35.52 42.15
N MET A 640 18.36 -34.67 41.24
CA MET A 640 17.49 -33.55 41.58
C MET A 640 16.20 -33.66 40.77
N SER A 641 15.10 -33.76 41.53
CA SER A 641 13.74 -34.06 41.11
C SER A 641 13.08 -32.83 40.47
N ILE A 642 12.57 -32.98 39.24
CA ILE A 642 11.63 -32.05 38.63
C ILE A 642 10.21 -32.57 38.94
N LYS A 643 9.48 -31.84 39.78
CA LYS A 643 8.04 -32.03 39.99
C LYS A 643 7.28 -31.18 38.98
N THR A 644 6.71 -31.80 37.96
CA THR A 644 5.68 -31.20 37.11
C THR A 644 4.32 -31.38 37.78
N GLN A 645 3.72 -30.28 38.22
CA GLN A 645 2.42 -30.28 38.88
C GLN A 645 1.31 -30.26 37.81
N LYS A 646 0.64 -31.40 37.69
CA LYS A 646 -0.58 -31.64 36.92
C LYS A 646 -1.75 -30.93 37.58
N ALA A 647 -2.49 -30.10 36.83
CA ALA A 647 -3.81 -29.63 37.21
C ALA A 647 -4.86 -30.30 36.30
N GLU A 648 -5.68 -31.14 36.92
CA GLU A 648 -6.89 -31.77 36.37
C GLU A 648 -8.12 -30.91 36.67
N LEU A 649 -9.24 -31.28 36.00
CA LEU A 649 -10.61 -30.76 35.99
C LEU A 649 -10.93 -29.83 34.80
N MET A 650 -11.91 -30.08 33.94
CA MET A 650 -13.06 -31.00 34.04
C MET A 650 -13.64 -31.33 32.64
N ASN A 651 -14.06 -32.58 32.49
CA ASN A 651 -14.59 -33.23 31.30
C ASN A 651 -16.07 -32.88 31.03
N LYS A 652 -16.48 -32.83 29.75
CA LYS A 652 -17.75 -33.40 29.25
C LYS A 652 -17.86 -33.37 27.71
N ASP A 653 -17.49 -34.51 27.11
CA ASP A 653 -18.18 -35.31 26.09
C ASP A 653 -19.17 -34.66 25.11
N ILE A 654 -18.90 -34.80 23.79
CA ILE A 654 -19.85 -35.34 22.78
C ILE A 654 -19.05 -36.17 21.76
N GLU A 655 -19.62 -37.32 21.42
CA GLU A 655 -19.08 -38.50 20.77
C GLU A 655 -18.67 -38.35 19.30
N ALA A 656 -17.69 -39.18 18.93
CA ALA A 656 -17.27 -39.48 17.57
C ALA A 656 -18.14 -40.60 16.96
N VAL A 657 -18.43 -40.50 15.67
CA VAL A 657 -18.65 -41.67 14.81
C VAL A 657 -17.80 -41.48 13.57
N GLY A 658 -16.71 -42.23 13.50
CA GLY A 658 -15.94 -42.46 12.28
C GLY A 658 -16.34 -43.80 11.68
N ILE A 659 -16.42 -43.86 10.35
CA ILE A 659 -16.34 -45.10 9.58
C ILE A 659 -15.38 -44.86 8.42
N VAL A 660 -14.43 -45.78 8.29
CA VAL A 660 -13.27 -45.83 7.41
C VAL A 660 -13.58 -46.77 6.22
N GLU A 661 -13.31 -46.29 5.00
CA GLU A 661 -12.91 -46.99 3.76
C GLU A 661 -13.86 -48.04 3.11
N PRO A 662 -13.68 -48.47 1.83
CA PRO A 662 -12.49 -48.37 0.97
C PRO A 662 -12.66 -47.97 -0.52
N VAL A 663 -11.49 -47.79 -1.13
CA VAL A 663 -11.15 -47.66 -2.55
C VAL A 663 -11.55 -48.89 -3.39
N VAL A 664 -12.21 -48.67 -4.53
CA VAL A 664 -12.26 -49.59 -5.69
C VAL A 664 -12.42 -48.76 -6.98
N GLY A 665 -11.47 -48.84 -7.92
CA GLY A 665 -11.68 -48.43 -9.33
C GLY A 665 -12.45 -49.50 -10.12
N PRO A 666 -12.93 -49.25 -11.36
CA PRO A 666 -12.02 -49.40 -12.50
C PRO A 666 -12.38 -48.64 -13.81
N SER A 667 -11.37 -48.57 -14.69
CA SER A 667 -11.36 -48.83 -16.16
C SER A 667 -12.43 -48.27 -17.15
N SER A 668 -11.91 -47.49 -18.10
CA SER A 668 -11.94 -47.66 -19.58
C SER A 668 -13.21 -47.50 -20.43
N ALA A 669 -12.95 -46.98 -21.66
CA ALA A 669 -13.72 -46.97 -22.92
C ALA A 669 -14.59 -45.72 -23.18
N SER A 670 -14.13 -44.82 -24.08
CA SER A 670 -14.50 -44.67 -25.52
C SER A 670 -15.58 -43.57 -25.66
N GLU A 671 -15.46 -42.49 -26.43
CA GLU A 671 -15.33 -42.32 -27.89
C GLU A 671 -14.87 -40.86 -28.18
N TRP A 672 -13.79 -40.64 -28.92
CA TRP A 672 -13.70 -40.24 -30.34
C TRP A 672 -14.30 -38.88 -30.74
N ASP A 673 -13.37 -38.05 -31.27
CA ASP A 673 -13.51 -36.77 -31.96
C ASP A 673 -14.46 -36.75 -33.17
N ILE A 674 -15.15 -35.62 -33.39
CA ILE A 674 -15.47 -35.07 -34.74
C ILE A 674 -15.42 -33.51 -34.73
N VAL A 675 -14.26 -32.95 -35.08
CA VAL A 675 -13.94 -32.12 -36.27
C VAL A 675 -14.92 -31.00 -36.76
N ARG A 676 -14.34 -29.77 -36.81
CA ARG A 676 -14.40 -28.63 -37.79
C ARG A 676 -15.67 -27.77 -38.02
N HIS A 677 -15.35 -26.46 -38.04
CA HIS A 677 -15.90 -25.35 -38.85
C HIS A 677 -17.28 -24.80 -38.47
N ILE A 678 -17.28 -23.72 -37.68
CA ILE A 678 -17.63 -22.34 -38.09
C ILE A 678 -16.61 -21.39 -37.47
#